data_AF-A0A1Y6F7Q4-F1
#
_entry.id   AF-A0A1Y6F7Q4-F1
#
_cell.length_a   1.000
_cell.length_b   1.000
_cell.length_c   1.000
_cell.angle_alpha   90.00
_cell.angle_beta   90.00
_cell.angle_gamma   90.00
#
_symmetry.space_group_name_H-M   'P 1'
#
loop_
_entity.id
_entity.type
_entity.pdbx_description
1 polymer ?
#
loop_
_entity_poly.entity_id
_entity_poly.type
_entity_poly.pdbx_seq_one_letter_code
_entity_poly.pdbx_strand_id
1 'polypeptide(L)'
;MVTSVIDDDALLPLAFSLYSSPGAYGLLLGAGVSAPSGIPTAWGVIENLTSRVAQLVGESPEDSVTWYESKYEQPAQYETLLERLAPTPIERQRLLRSYFEPSDDDRDNGRKGPTPAHKAIARLVRAGTIRIIVTLNFDRLMEQAVQAEGIEPTVVASPADAAGLGPLHMLDCCIVHLHGDYLSPSSMLNTVDELKAYPPEMTDLLQRILGDYGLIVAGWSSVYDPALRDAIARHYPSRLSLAWVELSEPKAEATQLATLKKGSFLHSSADQAFGELADAVEALAMRETRHPLALSVAVETAKRELAGGKVAIGLHDRLGQEMTRLHNLDDFHLPNHRSAAVHGGYPAMFARVREASRVPTALVATLAYWGTDVTDRWWLDDVGRLAITARGGGATSLLELRHVAGSVLFLAAGVAAVASRRYGLLKQLFALQRPNPYQSRDETVLNVFRSVDAHPVEGAEDLYHFVTPILQESLGIGTDALDDAWQTFEVIRNAFLIETDSRFNEQRDAYLGESERYRDAIVSFGMSVSDGDEPSSATQARAEARLEMDRTVGQIANLYRGGHPHVLVSDLHGDAGFRSPVAERLAADLEAQGKAHELVQCGFVAIPSSFTLALQGASVALGRTGNDLTWKRPGQHSGVIPSEIWLDSALTPEEIELSQRDAR
;
A
#
# COMPACT_ATOMS: atom_id res chain seq x y z
N MET A 1 7.51 -15.31 -34.19
CA MET A 1 7.14 -16.02 -32.95
C MET A 1 5.94 -15.29 -32.39
N VAL A 2 4.78 -15.91 -32.46
CA VAL A 2 3.54 -15.37 -31.90
C VAL A 2 3.65 -15.54 -30.39
N THR A 3 3.80 -14.45 -29.65
CA THR A 3 3.62 -14.43 -28.20
C THR A 3 2.18 -14.83 -27.92
N SER A 4 1.96 -16.07 -27.50
CA SER A 4 0.66 -16.51 -27.00
C SER A 4 0.40 -15.75 -25.70
N VAL A 5 -0.49 -14.77 -25.78
CA VAL A 5 -1.11 -14.13 -24.63
C VAL A 5 -1.77 -15.24 -23.82
N ILE A 6 -1.40 -15.39 -22.54
CA ILE A 6 -2.12 -16.30 -21.64
C ILE A 6 -3.58 -15.86 -21.62
N ASP A 7 -4.49 -16.82 -21.49
CA ASP A 7 -5.90 -16.54 -21.26
C ASP A 7 -6.07 -15.79 -19.92
N ASP A 8 -6.02 -14.45 -19.98
CA ASP A 8 -6.09 -13.54 -18.83
C ASP A 8 -7.33 -13.83 -17.96
N ASP A 9 -8.41 -14.32 -18.58
CA ASP A 9 -9.68 -14.64 -17.91
C ASP A 9 -9.57 -15.85 -16.96
N ALA A 10 -8.60 -16.76 -17.17
CA ALA A 10 -8.39 -17.94 -16.32
C ALA A 10 -7.27 -17.75 -15.29
N LEU A 11 -6.23 -16.96 -15.61
CA LEU A 11 -5.11 -16.70 -14.70
C LEU A 11 -5.50 -15.74 -13.58
N LEU A 12 -6.27 -14.69 -13.89
CA LEU A 12 -6.64 -13.65 -12.93
C LEU A 12 -7.44 -14.20 -11.73
N PRO A 13 -8.50 -15.02 -11.90
CA PRO A 13 -9.23 -15.59 -10.77
C PRO A 13 -8.37 -16.50 -9.89
N LEU A 14 -7.43 -17.23 -10.48
CA LEU A 14 -6.51 -18.11 -9.75
C LEU A 14 -5.51 -17.31 -8.93
N ALA A 15 -4.91 -16.25 -9.51
CA ALA A 15 -4.03 -15.34 -8.80
C ALA A 15 -4.73 -14.67 -7.61
N PHE A 16 -5.97 -14.20 -7.79
CA PHE A 16 -6.78 -13.64 -6.71
C PHE A 16 -7.11 -14.66 -5.61
N SER A 17 -7.38 -15.92 -5.98
CA SER A 17 -7.71 -16.96 -5.00
C SER A 17 -6.48 -17.35 -4.16
N LEU A 18 -5.32 -17.49 -4.79
CA LEU A 18 -4.05 -17.71 -4.11
C LEU A 18 -3.67 -16.57 -3.17
N TYR A 19 -3.87 -15.34 -3.61
CA TYR A 19 -3.60 -14.15 -2.82
C TYR A 19 -4.57 -14.00 -1.63
N SER A 20 -5.88 -14.17 -1.85
CA SER A 20 -6.90 -13.98 -0.81
C SER A 20 -6.94 -15.09 0.24
N SER A 21 -6.42 -16.28 -0.09
CA SER A 21 -6.36 -17.43 0.81
C SER A 21 -4.97 -18.09 0.78
N PRO A 22 -3.92 -17.45 1.34
CA PRO A 22 -2.56 -17.99 1.32
C PRO A 22 -2.49 -19.36 2.00
N GLY A 23 -1.86 -20.33 1.34
CA GLY A 23 -1.72 -21.69 1.83
C GLY A 23 -2.96 -22.57 1.62
N ALA A 24 -4.05 -22.07 1.04
CA ALA A 24 -5.25 -22.86 0.75
C ALA A 24 -5.12 -23.75 -0.50
N TYR A 25 -4.04 -23.61 -1.27
CA TYR A 25 -3.78 -24.37 -2.49
C TYR A 25 -2.54 -25.25 -2.36
N GLY A 26 -2.64 -26.45 -2.92
CA GLY A 26 -1.53 -27.37 -3.16
C GLY A 26 -1.25 -27.52 -4.66
N LEU A 27 -0.02 -27.92 -4.96
CA LEU A 27 0.41 -28.21 -6.33
C LEU A 27 0.49 -29.71 -6.57
N LEU A 28 0.13 -30.14 -7.77
CA LEU A 28 0.40 -31.49 -8.29
C LEU A 28 1.29 -31.38 -9.53
N LEU A 29 2.56 -31.76 -9.39
CA LEU A 29 3.59 -31.59 -10.41
C LEU A 29 3.98 -32.93 -11.03
N GLY A 30 3.90 -33.03 -12.36
CA GLY A 30 4.37 -34.17 -13.13
C GLY A 30 5.64 -33.88 -13.93
N ALA A 31 6.05 -34.86 -14.73
CA ALA A 31 7.32 -34.85 -15.46
C ALA A 31 7.45 -33.69 -16.47
N GLY A 32 6.32 -33.15 -16.93
CA GLY A 32 6.30 -32.00 -17.83
C GLY A 32 6.94 -30.73 -17.25
N VAL A 33 6.98 -30.58 -15.92
CA VAL A 33 7.62 -29.42 -15.26
C VAL A 33 9.14 -29.51 -15.27
N SER A 34 9.69 -30.73 -15.23
CA SER A 34 11.15 -30.98 -15.25
C SER A 34 11.71 -31.11 -16.67
N ALA A 35 10.87 -31.33 -17.69
CA ALA A 35 11.30 -31.54 -19.06
C ALA A 35 12.23 -30.43 -19.63
N PRO A 36 11.96 -29.12 -19.41
CA PRO A 36 12.83 -28.04 -19.89
C PRO A 36 14.25 -28.06 -19.29
N SER A 37 14.45 -28.72 -18.13
CA SER A 37 15.78 -28.88 -17.53
C SER A 37 16.64 -29.92 -18.26
N GLY A 38 16.08 -30.67 -19.21
CA GLY A 38 16.77 -31.78 -19.88
C GLY A 38 16.62 -33.13 -19.17
N ILE A 39 15.79 -33.21 -18.12
CA ILE A 39 15.32 -34.49 -17.58
C ILE A 39 14.22 -35.03 -18.50
N PRO A 40 14.38 -36.22 -19.11
CA PRO A 40 13.39 -36.74 -20.04
C PRO A 40 12.07 -37.10 -19.32
N THR A 41 10.95 -36.88 -20.00
CA THR A 41 9.66 -37.42 -19.58
C THR A 41 9.66 -38.95 -19.72
N ALA A 42 8.65 -39.65 -19.19
CA ALA A 42 8.53 -41.09 -19.34
C ALA A 42 8.62 -41.55 -20.82
N TRP A 43 8.02 -40.78 -21.74
CA TRP A 43 8.11 -41.03 -23.18
C TRP A 43 9.54 -40.83 -23.73
N GLY A 44 10.22 -39.74 -23.32
CA GLY A 44 11.62 -39.51 -23.71
C GLY A 44 12.58 -40.59 -23.18
N VAL A 45 12.28 -41.20 -22.02
CA VAL A 45 13.03 -42.36 -21.53
C VAL A 45 12.80 -43.58 -22.43
N ILE A 46 11.56 -43.84 -22.86
CA ILE A 46 11.24 -44.92 -23.80
C ILE A 46 12.06 -44.76 -25.09
N GLU A 47 12.02 -43.59 -25.72
CA GLU A 47 12.77 -43.29 -26.95
C GLU A 47 14.28 -43.52 -26.76
N ASN A 48 14.84 -43.09 -25.63
CA ASN A 48 16.27 -43.29 -25.35
C ASN A 48 16.61 -44.77 -25.16
N LEU A 49 15.77 -45.53 -24.45
CA LEU A 49 15.99 -46.96 -24.22
C LEU A 49 15.84 -47.76 -25.50
N THR A 50 14.81 -47.50 -26.32
CA THR A 50 14.63 -48.17 -27.62
C THR A 50 15.77 -47.86 -28.59
N SER A 51 16.26 -46.61 -28.59
CA SER A 51 17.43 -46.22 -29.37
C SER A 51 18.71 -46.97 -28.93
N ARG A 52 18.96 -47.09 -27.62
CA ARG A 52 20.08 -47.89 -27.10
C ARG A 52 19.96 -49.36 -27.46
N VAL A 53 18.75 -49.93 -27.40
CA VAL A 53 18.50 -51.32 -27.81
C VAL A 53 18.80 -51.50 -29.30
N ALA A 54 18.42 -50.55 -30.15
CA ALA A 54 18.75 -50.58 -31.57
C ALA A 54 20.26 -50.55 -31.81
N GLN A 55 20.98 -49.65 -31.13
CA GLN A 55 22.43 -49.54 -31.23
C GLN A 55 23.14 -50.83 -30.79
N LEU A 56 22.67 -51.48 -29.72
CA LEU A 56 23.22 -52.75 -29.22
C LEU A 56 23.09 -53.89 -30.24
N VAL A 57 22.05 -53.88 -31.07
CA VAL A 57 21.85 -54.86 -32.15
C VAL A 57 22.43 -54.39 -33.49
N GLY A 58 23.16 -53.26 -33.50
CA GLY A 58 23.85 -52.72 -34.68
C GLY A 58 22.97 -51.96 -35.66
N GLU A 59 21.77 -51.53 -35.23
CA GLU A 59 20.81 -50.79 -36.04
C GLU A 59 20.63 -49.36 -35.52
N SER A 60 20.33 -48.42 -36.41
CA SER A 60 20.11 -47.01 -36.06
C SER A 60 18.87 -46.47 -36.79
N PRO A 61 17.66 -46.92 -36.39
CA PRO A 61 16.40 -46.49 -36.98
C PRO A 61 16.15 -45.00 -36.73
N GLU A 62 15.46 -44.35 -37.66
CA GLU A 62 15.03 -42.94 -37.53
C GLU A 62 13.96 -42.79 -36.44
N ASP A 63 13.01 -43.73 -36.38
CA ASP A 63 12.04 -43.87 -35.29
C ASP A 63 12.34 -45.17 -34.51
N SER A 64 13.03 -45.02 -33.38
CA SER A 64 13.43 -46.16 -32.55
C SER A 64 12.26 -46.85 -31.85
N VAL A 65 11.14 -46.15 -31.63
CA VAL A 65 9.95 -46.69 -30.97
C VAL A 65 9.21 -47.60 -31.94
N THR A 66 8.85 -47.09 -33.12
CA THR A 66 8.18 -47.88 -34.18
C THR A 66 9.04 -49.06 -34.63
N TRP A 67 10.37 -48.88 -34.67
CA TRP A 67 11.31 -49.97 -34.94
C TRP A 67 11.25 -51.06 -33.88
N TYR A 68 11.25 -50.70 -32.59
CA TYR A 68 11.21 -51.67 -31.49
C TYR A 68 9.91 -52.49 -31.57
N GLU A 69 8.78 -51.82 -31.83
CA GLU A 69 7.47 -52.46 -31.96
C GLU A 69 7.40 -53.42 -33.13
N SER A 70 7.95 -53.02 -34.28
CA SER A 70 8.00 -53.85 -35.48
C SER A 70 8.93 -55.05 -35.33
N LYS A 71 10.08 -54.87 -34.65
CA LYS A 71 11.11 -55.91 -34.53
C LYS A 71 10.77 -56.96 -33.47
N TYR A 72 10.13 -56.56 -32.38
CA TYR A 72 9.81 -57.45 -31.26
C TYR A 72 8.33 -57.81 -31.19
N GLU A 73 7.50 -57.31 -32.11
CA GLU A 73 6.04 -57.54 -32.18
C GLU A 73 5.33 -57.24 -30.85
N GLN A 74 5.86 -56.28 -30.10
CA GLN A 74 5.39 -55.88 -28.77
C GLN A 74 5.38 -54.37 -28.65
N PRO A 75 4.39 -53.77 -27.99
CA PRO A 75 4.33 -52.32 -27.82
C PRO A 75 5.53 -51.84 -26.99
N ALA A 76 6.09 -50.68 -27.36
CA ALA A 76 7.23 -50.07 -26.69
C ALA A 76 6.77 -49.38 -25.39
N GLN A 77 6.41 -50.18 -24.40
CA GLN A 77 5.93 -49.71 -23.11
C GLN A 77 7.05 -49.62 -22.08
N TYR A 78 6.90 -48.68 -21.16
CA TYR A 78 7.86 -48.41 -20.10
C TYR A 78 8.10 -49.68 -19.25
N GLU A 79 7.04 -50.42 -18.92
CA GLU A 79 7.14 -51.68 -18.17
C GLU A 79 7.97 -52.73 -18.92
N THR A 80 7.57 -53.05 -20.15
CA THR A 80 8.18 -54.10 -20.96
C THR A 80 9.67 -53.82 -21.21
N LEU A 81 10.02 -52.54 -21.42
CA LEU A 81 11.41 -52.13 -21.61
C LEU A 81 12.23 -52.22 -20.32
N LEU A 82 11.68 -51.78 -19.19
CA LEU A 82 12.38 -51.86 -17.92
C LEU A 82 12.53 -53.30 -17.43
N GLU A 83 11.50 -54.15 -17.55
CA GLU A 83 11.60 -55.57 -17.20
C GLU A 83 12.66 -56.30 -18.03
N ARG A 84 12.79 -55.93 -19.30
CA ARG A 84 13.75 -56.55 -20.21
C ARG A 84 15.18 -56.05 -20.02
N LEU A 85 15.36 -54.75 -19.78
CA LEU A 85 16.69 -54.12 -19.66
C LEU A 85 17.24 -54.11 -18.24
N ALA A 86 16.36 -54.15 -17.25
CA ALA A 86 16.69 -54.04 -15.84
C ALA A 86 15.68 -54.85 -14.99
N PRO A 87 15.75 -56.19 -15.01
CA PRO A 87 14.73 -57.05 -14.40
C PRO A 87 14.63 -56.93 -12.88
N THR A 88 15.69 -56.49 -12.19
CA THR A 88 15.66 -56.29 -10.73
C THR A 88 15.41 -54.83 -10.34
N PRO A 89 14.74 -54.55 -9.19
CA PRO A 89 14.53 -53.17 -8.71
C PRO A 89 15.81 -52.34 -8.58
N ILE A 90 16.92 -52.97 -8.19
CA ILE A 90 18.24 -52.30 -8.05
C ILE A 90 18.82 -51.92 -9.42
N GLU A 91 18.65 -52.76 -10.44
CA GLU A 91 19.09 -52.44 -11.80
C GLU A 91 18.22 -51.33 -12.41
N ARG A 92 16.90 -51.34 -12.16
CA ARG A 92 15.99 -50.27 -12.59
C ARG A 92 16.41 -48.94 -11.99
N GLN A 93 16.66 -48.93 -10.67
CA GLN A 93 17.14 -47.76 -9.95
C GLN A 93 18.43 -47.20 -10.57
N ARG A 94 19.43 -48.06 -10.84
CA ARG A 94 20.71 -47.63 -11.43
C ARG A 94 20.55 -47.07 -12.83
N LEU A 95 19.70 -47.68 -13.65
CA LEU A 95 19.40 -47.19 -14.99
C LEU A 95 18.76 -45.80 -14.93
N LEU A 96 17.73 -45.65 -14.11
CA LEU A 96 16.96 -44.41 -14.01
C LEU A 96 17.74 -43.27 -13.35
N ARG A 97 18.58 -43.58 -12.36
CA ARG A 97 19.46 -42.62 -11.67
C ARG A 97 20.29 -41.77 -12.64
N SER A 98 20.76 -42.35 -13.75
CA SER A 98 21.57 -41.63 -14.74
C SER A 98 20.82 -40.50 -15.48
N TYR A 99 19.48 -40.57 -15.52
CA TYR A 99 18.65 -39.53 -16.12
C TYR A 99 18.38 -38.36 -15.18
N PHE A 100 18.44 -38.57 -13.86
CA PHE A 100 18.13 -37.54 -12.86
C PHE A 100 19.38 -36.84 -12.34
N GLU A 101 20.49 -37.56 -12.16
CA GLU A 101 21.72 -36.96 -11.64
C GLU A 101 22.47 -36.17 -12.73
N PRO A 102 22.87 -34.91 -12.45
CA PRO A 102 23.64 -34.11 -13.40
C PRO A 102 25.09 -34.61 -13.49
N SER A 103 25.56 -34.79 -14.72
CA SER A 103 26.99 -34.92 -15.03
C SER A 103 27.71 -33.57 -14.95
N ASP A 104 29.04 -33.56 -14.95
CA ASP A 104 29.83 -32.31 -14.94
C ASP A 104 29.47 -31.41 -16.14
N ASP A 105 29.28 -32.01 -17.33
CA ASP A 105 28.81 -31.31 -18.53
C ASP A 105 27.37 -30.78 -18.39
N ASP A 106 26.48 -31.51 -17.71
CA ASP A 106 25.13 -31.01 -17.43
C ASP A 106 25.19 -29.76 -16.53
N ARG A 107 26.05 -29.77 -15.50
CA ARG A 107 26.22 -28.63 -14.58
C ARG A 107 26.78 -27.40 -15.28
N ASP A 108 27.82 -27.57 -16.10
CA ASP A 108 28.46 -26.48 -16.83
C ASP A 108 27.51 -25.82 -17.85
N ASN A 109 26.56 -26.58 -18.38
CA ASN A 109 25.55 -26.10 -19.32
C ASN A 109 24.19 -25.74 -18.64
N GLY A 110 24.10 -25.78 -17.31
CA GLY A 110 22.87 -25.47 -16.58
C GLY A 110 21.70 -26.45 -16.81
N ARG A 111 21.98 -27.68 -17.23
CA ARG A 111 21.01 -28.78 -17.39
C ARG A 111 20.80 -29.50 -16.05
N LYS A 112 19.64 -30.15 -15.92
CA LYS A 112 19.16 -30.88 -14.74
C LYS A 112 19.23 -30.03 -13.46
N GLY A 113 18.97 -28.74 -13.60
CA GLY A 113 18.75 -27.80 -12.51
C GLY A 113 17.32 -27.27 -12.50
N PRO A 114 16.91 -26.55 -11.43
CA PRO A 114 15.53 -26.07 -11.31
C PRO A 114 15.13 -25.13 -12.46
N THR A 115 14.02 -25.45 -13.12
CA THR A 115 13.45 -24.65 -14.22
C THR A 115 12.86 -23.31 -13.71
N PRO A 116 12.51 -22.38 -14.61
CA PRO A 116 11.76 -21.18 -14.23
C PRO A 116 10.48 -21.48 -13.44
N ALA A 117 9.73 -22.54 -13.79
CA ALA A 117 8.57 -22.99 -13.02
C ALA A 117 8.93 -23.32 -11.57
N HIS A 118 9.99 -24.10 -11.34
CA HIS A 118 10.44 -24.45 -9.99
C HIS A 118 10.81 -23.21 -9.19
N LYS A 119 11.53 -22.26 -9.80
CA LYS A 119 11.91 -21.00 -9.14
C LYS A 119 10.69 -20.14 -8.81
N ALA A 120 9.72 -20.06 -9.73
CA ALA A 120 8.48 -19.32 -9.50
C ALA A 120 7.62 -19.96 -8.40
N ILE A 121 7.52 -21.29 -8.37
CA ILE A 121 6.87 -22.02 -7.27
C ILE A 121 7.59 -21.77 -5.95
N ALA A 122 8.93 -21.77 -5.93
CA ALA A 122 9.70 -21.46 -4.73
C ALA A 122 9.44 -20.03 -4.20
N ARG A 123 9.28 -19.04 -5.10
CA ARG A 123 8.82 -17.68 -4.73
C ARG A 123 7.44 -17.70 -4.07
N LEU A 124 6.48 -18.45 -4.63
CA LEU A 124 5.15 -18.62 -4.06
C LEU A 124 5.17 -19.34 -2.69
N VAL A 125 6.09 -20.29 -2.51
CA VAL A 125 6.33 -20.95 -1.22
C VAL A 125 6.90 -19.97 -0.21
N ARG A 126 7.89 -19.16 -0.61
CA ARG A 126 8.47 -18.11 0.22
C ARG A 126 7.45 -17.05 0.65
N ALA A 127 6.51 -16.71 -0.23
CA ALA A 127 5.39 -15.83 0.10
C ALA A 127 4.35 -16.49 1.05
N GLY A 128 4.48 -17.78 1.36
CA GLY A 128 3.52 -18.54 2.17
C GLY A 128 2.21 -18.87 1.44
N THR A 129 2.14 -18.56 0.15
CA THR A 129 0.98 -18.74 -0.73
C THR A 129 0.76 -20.21 -1.06
N ILE A 130 1.84 -20.96 -1.29
CA ILE A 130 1.83 -22.41 -1.49
C ILE A 130 2.62 -23.06 -0.37
N ARG A 131 2.06 -24.11 0.25
CA ARG A 131 2.75 -24.88 1.30
C ARG A 131 2.86 -26.35 1.00
N ILE A 132 1.94 -26.88 0.19
CA ILE A 132 1.88 -28.31 -0.12
C ILE A 132 2.19 -28.52 -1.60
N ILE A 133 3.17 -29.37 -1.87
CA ILE A 133 3.55 -29.76 -3.22
C ILE A 133 3.55 -31.29 -3.28
N VAL A 134 2.72 -31.85 -4.13
CA VAL A 134 2.74 -33.28 -4.48
C VAL A 134 3.45 -33.41 -5.82
N THR A 135 4.53 -34.17 -5.88
CA THR A 135 5.28 -34.42 -7.10
C THR A 135 5.23 -35.89 -7.48
N LEU A 136 5.09 -36.13 -8.78
CA LEU A 136 5.21 -37.44 -9.41
C LEU A 136 6.64 -37.69 -9.92
N ASN A 137 7.51 -36.69 -9.78
CA ASN A 137 8.88 -36.76 -10.27
C ASN A 137 9.79 -37.38 -9.20
N PHE A 138 10.80 -38.09 -9.69
CA PHE A 138 11.86 -38.65 -8.85
C PHE A 138 13.04 -37.69 -8.65
N ASP A 139 13.12 -36.63 -9.45
CA ASP A 139 14.17 -35.63 -9.31
C ASP A 139 14.01 -34.81 -8.01
N ARG A 140 15.07 -34.08 -7.65
CA ARG A 140 15.11 -33.22 -6.45
C ARG A 140 15.08 -31.73 -6.80
N LEU A 141 14.53 -31.36 -7.95
CA LEU A 141 14.61 -29.98 -8.45
C LEU A 141 13.73 -29.03 -7.63
N MET A 142 12.61 -29.52 -7.10
CA MET A 142 11.71 -28.70 -6.31
C MET A 142 12.32 -28.35 -4.95
N GLU A 143 12.92 -29.33 -4.28
CA GLU A 143 13.62 -29.16 -3.01
C GLU A 143 14.78 -28.17 -3.16
N GLN A 144 15.58 -28.32 -4.22
CA GLN A 144 16.67 -27.39 -4.52
C GLN A 144 16.18 -25.95 -4.74
N ALA A 145 15.05 -25.76 -5.43
CA ALA A 145 14.51 -24.41 -5.63
C ALA A 145 13.97 -23.80 -4.34
N VAL A 146 13.27 -24.57 -3.50
CA VAL A 146 12.75 -24.09 -2.20
C VAL A 146 13.91 -23.76 -1.25
N GLN A 147 14.95 -24.60 -1.21
CA GLN A 147 16.16 -24.35 -0.42
C GLN A 147 16.92 -23.11 -0.88
N ALA A 148 16.94 -22.83 -2.18
CA ALA A 148 17.57 -21.61 -2.72
C ALA A 148 16.86 -20.32 -2.27
N GLU A 149 15.57 -20.38 -1.92
CA GLU A 149 14.81 -19.28 -1.30
C GLU A 149 14.95 -19.23 0.23
N GLY A 150 15.78 -20.10 0.82
CA GLY A 150 16.08 -20.11 2.26
C GLY A 150 15.09 -20.89 3.12
N ILE A 151 14.25 -21.74 2.53
CA ILE A 151 13.27 -22.58 3.23
C ILE A 151 13.71 -24.03 3.20
N GLU A 152 13.69 -24.71 4.35
CA GLU A 152 13.92 -26.15 4.42
C GLU A 152 12.58 -26.90 4.32
N PRO A 153 12.31 -27.62 3.21
CA PRO A 153 11.05 -28.34 3.05
C PRO A 153 11.02 -29.64 3.86
N THR A 154 9.85 -29.99 4.39
CA THR A 154 9.59 -31.33 4.90
C THR A 154 9.31 -32.26 3.73
N VAL A 155 10.18 -33.25 3.51
CA VAL A 155 10.06 -34.19 2.39
C VAL A 155 9.43 -35.51 2.86
N VAL A 156 8.38 -35.94 2.15
CA VAL A 156 7.67 -37.21 2.39
C VAL A 156 7.82 -38.09 1.15
N ALA A 157 8.64 -39.14 1.24
CA ALA A 157 8.91 -40.03 0.10
C ALA A 157 8.63 -41.51 0.40
N SER A 158 8.26 -41.85 1.63
CA SER A 158 7.95 -43.22 2.04
C SER A 158 6.70 -43.29 2.94
N PRO A 159 6.07 -44.48 3.07
CA PRO A 159 4.95 -44.67 3.99
C PRO A 159 5.29 -44.35 5.46
N ALA A 160 6.55 -44.59 5.86
CA ALA A 160 7.02 -44.27 7.21
C ALA A 160 7.05 -42.75 7.45
N ASP A 161 7.48 -41.97 6.45
CA ASP A 161 7.47 -40.50 6.52
C ASP A 161 6.04 -39.97 6.62
N ALA A 162 5.12 -40.54 5.82
CA ALA A 162 3.71 -40.16 5.84
C ALA A 162 3.04 -40.48 7.19
N ALA A 163 3.36 -41.62 7.80
CA ALA A 163 2.87 -41.99 9.12
C ALA A 163 3.42 -41.10 10.25
N GLY A 164 4.67 -40.64 10.12
CA GLY A 164 5.33 -39.75 11.08
C GLY A 164 5.01 -38.27 10.88
N LEU A 165 4.25 -37.90 9.85
CA LEU A 165 4.01 -36.51 9.47
C LEU A 165 3.11 -35.79 10.48
N GLY A 166 3.54 -34.61 10.92
CA GLY A 166 2.73 -33.71 11.74
C GLY A 166 1.56 -33.10 10.98
N PRO A 167 0.70 -32.30 11.64
CA PRO A 167 -0.40 -31.60 10.98
C PRO A 167 0.11 -30.68 9.87
N LEU A 168 -0.46 -30.82 8.66
CA LEU A 168 0.01 -30.10 7.46
C LEU A 168 0.03 -28.57 7.60
N HIS A 169 -0.91 -28.00 8.37
CA HIS A 169 -1.00 -26.55 8.59
C HIS A 169 0.14 -25.97 9.45
N MET A 170 0.89 -26.82 10.17
CA MET A 170 2.04 -26.41 10.99
C MET A 170 3.36 -26.42 10.20
N LEU A 171 3.37 -26.93 8.97
CA LEU A 171 4.57 -27.02 8.13
C LEU A 171 4.69 -25.78 7.24
N ASP A 172 5.91 -25.25 7.12
CA ASP A 172 6.21 -24.11 6.24
C ASP A 172 6.15 -24.52 4.76
N CYS A 173 6.74 -25.68 4.43
CA CYS A 173 6.63 -26.32 3.13
C CYS A 173 6.69 -27.85 3.29
N CYS A 174 5.78 -28.56 2.63
CA CYS A 174 5.73 -30.03 2.57
C CYS A 174 5.76 -30.48 1.11
N ILE A 175 6.78 -31.27 0.75
CA ILE A 175 6.96 -31.86 -0.57
C ILE A 175 6.74 -33.36 -0.47
N VAL A 176 5.74 -33.88 -1.19
CA VAL A 176 5.33 -35.28 -1.17
C VAL A 176 5.70 -35.94 -2.50
N HIS A 177 6.66 -36.86 -2.48
CA HIS A 177 6.97 -37.71 -3.64
C HIS A 177 6.01 -38.89 -3.67
N LEU A 178 4.91 -38.74 -4.41
CA LEU A 178 3.84 -39.74 -4.45
C LEU A 178 4.30 -41.06 -5.07
N HIS A 179 5.21 -41.00 -6.04
CA HIS A 179 5.81 -42.18 -6.69
C HIS A 179 7.10 -42.65 -6.00
N GLY A 180 7.52 -41.99 -4.91
CA GLY A 180 8.71 -42.31 -4.13
C GLY A 180 10.00 -41.63 -4.59
N ASP A 181 11.11 -41.97 -3.94
CA ASP A 181 12.46 -41.44 -4.22
C ASP A 181 13.29 -42.46 -5.01
N TYR A 182 14.01 -42.01 -6.06
CA TYR A 182 14.94 -42.86 -6.82
C TYR A 182 16.11 -43.38 -5.97
N LEU A 183 16.41 -42.81 -4.81
CA LEU A 183 17.44 -43.34 -3.92
C LEU A 183 16.96 -44.55 -3.11
N SER A 184 15.65 -44.80 -3.06
CA SER A 184 15.01 -45.86 -2.29
C SER A 184 14.25 -46.82 -3.20
N PRO A 185 14.86 -47.95 -3.63
CA PRO A 185 14.22 -48.92 -4.54
C PRO A 185 12.88 -49.47 -4.05
N SER A 186 12.67 -49.51 -2.73
CA SER A 186 11.45 -50.03 -2.10
C SER A 186 10.25 -49.07 -2.15
N SER A 187 10.48 -47.78 -2.42
CA SER A 187 9.42 -46.77 -2.53
C SER A 187 9.09 -46.38 -3.98
N MET A 188 9.93 -46.77 -4.95
CA MET A 188 9.85 -46.30 -6.33
C MET A 188 8.75 -47.02 -7.11
N LEU A 189 7.71 -46.29 -7.53
CA LEU A 189 6.59 -46.79 -8.35
C LEU A 189 6.77 -46.35 -9.80
N ASN A 190 7.10 -47.28 -10.68
CA ASN A 190 7.53 -47.03 -12.06
C ASN A 190 6.54 -47.54 -13.12
N THR A 191 5.72 -48.53 -12.78
CA THR A 191 4.82 -49.19 -13.73
C THR A 191 3.35 -48.84 -13.48
N VAL A 192 2.50 -48.90 -14.51
CA VAL A 192 1.05 -48.73 -14.38
C VAL A 192 0.48 -49.73 -13.36
N ASP A 193 1.03 -50.95 -13.29
CA ASP A 193 0.65 -51.96 -12.30
C ASP A 193 1.03 -51.56 -10.86
N GLU A 194 2.22 -50.99 -10.65
CA GLU A 194 2.66 -50.41 -9.39
C GLU A 194 1.83 -49.16 -9.01
N LEU A 195 1.27 -48.44 -9.99
CA LEU A 195 0.43 -47.25 -9.82
C LEU A 195 -1.08 -47.55 -9.71
N LYS A 196 -1.50 -48.82 -9.67
CA LYS A 196 -2.91 -49.20 -9.45
C LYS A 196 -3.38 -48.95 -8.01
N ALA A 197 -2.47 -48.98 -7.05
CA ALA A 197 -2.78 -48.73 -5.65
C ALA A 197 -1.55 -48.19 -4.92
N TYR A 198 -1.74 -47.15 -4.10
CA TYR A 198 -0.69 -46.66 -3.22
C TYR A 198 -0.74 -47.34 -1.85
N PRO A 199 0.39 -47.36 -1.11
CA PRO A 199 0.38 -47.75 0.29
C PRO A 199 -0.70 -46.99 1.10
N PRO A 200 -1.33 -47.63 2.11
CA PRO A 200 -2.42 -47.01 2.88
C PRO A 200 -2.05 -45.65 3.47
N GLU A 201 -0.86 -45.52 4.02
CA GLU A 201 -0.38 -44.30 4.66
C GLU A 201 -0.25 -43.14 3.67
N MET A 202 0.24 -43.44 2.46
CA MET A 202 0.32 -42.47 1.35
C MET A 202 -1.07 -42.11 0.83
N THR A 203 -1.97 -43.09 0.77
CA THR A 203 -3.37 -42.89 0.38
C THR A 203 -4.08 -41.95 1.34
N ASP A 204 -3.92 -42.15 2.65
CA ASP A 204 -4.51 -41.30 3.68
C ASP A 204 -3.98 -39.87 3.62
N LEU A 205 -2.67 -39.71 3.42
CA LEU A 205 -2.05 -38.39 3.23
C LEU A 205 -2.60 -37.69 1.99
N LEU A 206 -2.67 -38.39 0.85
CA LEU A 206 -3.22 -37.87 -0.39
C LEU A 206 -4.69 -37.44 -0.21
N GLN A 207 -5.51 -38.25 0.48
CA GLN A 207 -6.90 -37.91 0.75
C GLN A 207 -7.05 -36.66 1.62
N ARG A 208 -6.19 -36.46 2.63
CA ARG A 208 -6.16 -35.23 3.45
C ARG A 208 -5.84 -34.02 2.58
N ILE A 209 -4.81 -34.11 1.75
CA ILE A 209 -4.42 -33.01 0.84
C ILE A 209 -5.58 -32.68 -0.12
N LEU A 210 -6.19 -33.69 -0.75
CA LEU A 210 -7.31 -33.49 -1.68
C LEU A 210 -8.58 -32.96 -1.00
N GLY A 211 -8.77 -33.21 0.29
CA GLY A 211 -9.96 -32.76 1.05
C GLY A 211 -9.89 -31.32 1.52
N ASP A 212 -8.68 -30.82 1.79
CA ASP A 212 -8.43 -29.57 2.49
C ASP A 212 -7.87 -28.46 1.60
N TYR A 213 -7.26 -28.78 0.45
CA TYR A 213 -6.59 -27.81 -0.42
C TYR A 213 -7.19 -27.73 -1.83
N GLY A 214 -7.29 -26.51 -2.36
CA GLY A 214 -7.45 -26.29 -3.79
C GLY A 214 -6.25 -26.87 -4.56
N LEU A 215 -6.44 -27.32 -5.79
CA LEU A 215 -5.40 -28.05 -6.51
C LEU A 215 -5.04 -27.38 -7.83
N ILE A 216 -3.75 -27.14 -8.04
CA ILE A 216 -3.19 -26.70 -9.32
C ILE A 216 -2.31 -27.83 -9.86
N VAL A 217 -2.71 -28.38 -11.01
CA VAL A 217 -2.03 -29.49 -11.67
C VAL A 217 -1.16 -28.96 -12.79
N ALA A 218 0.08 -29.44 -12.91
CA ALA A 218 0.96 -29.09 -14.03
C ALA A 218 1.81 -30.30 -14.46
N GLY A 219 1.92 -30.53 -15.77
CA GLY A 219 2.83 -31.54 -16.32
C GLY A 219 2.45 -33.00 -16.04
N TRP A 220 1.21 -33.27 -15.65
CA TRP A 220 0.65 -34.62 -15.50
C TRP A 220 -0.39 -34.89 -16.61
N SER A 221 -0.32 -36.06 -17.25
CA SER A 221 -1.21 -36.41 -18.38
C SER A 221 -2.50 -37.12 -17.98
N SER A 222 -2.58 -37.65 -16.74
CA SER A 222 -3.68 -38.47 -16.19
C SER A 222 -3.97 -39.82 -16.87
N VAL A 223 -3.18 -40.20 -17.87
CA VAL A 223 -3.39 -41.45 -18.64
C VAL A 223 -2.95 -42.68 -17.83
N TYR A 224 -1.73 -42.64 -17.30
CA TYR A 224 -1.02 -43.82 -16.78
C TYR A 224 -1.10 -44.00 -15.26
N ASP A 225 -1.77 -43.09 -14.54
CA ASP A 225 -1.91 -43.15 -13.08
C ASP A 225 -3.40 -43.29 -12.69
N PRO A 226 -3.93 -44.54 -12.69
CA PRO A 226 -5.32 -44.78 -12.35
C PRO A 226 -5.63 -44.52 -10.88
N ALA A 227 -4.68 -44.77 -9.95
CA ALA A 227 -4.92 -44.54 -8.53
C ALA A 227 -5.10 -43.06 -8.19
N LEU A 228 -4.25 -42.18 -8.72
CA LEU A 228 -4.38 -40.74 -8.51
C LEU A 228 -5.64 -40.18 -9.16
N ARG A 229 -5.95 -40.63 -10.38
CA ARG A 229 -7.17 -40.24 -11.08
C ARG A 229 -8.42 -40.62 -10.27
N ASP A 230 -8.47 -41.85 -9.77
CA ASP A 230 -9.56 -42.34 -8.93
C ASP A 230 -9.63 -41.58 -7.60
N ALA A 231 -8.49 -41.28 -6.98
CA ALA A 231 -8.43 -40.53 -5.73
C ALA A 231 -9.01 -39.12 -5.91
N ILE A 232 -8.61 -38.39 -6.94
CA ILE A 232 -9.17 -37.07 -7.26
C ILE A 232 -10.66 -37.20 -7.58
N ALA A 233 -11.06 -38.15 -8.42
CA ALA A 233 -12.45 -38.36 -8.81
C ALA A 233 -13.38 -38.62 -7.61
N ARG A 234 -12.90 -39.36 -6.59
CA ARG A 234 -13.71 -39.71 -5.41
C ARG A 234 -13.64 -38.66 -4.30
N HIS A 235 -12.45 -38.16 -3.99
CA HIS A 235 -12.21 -37.40 -2.75
C HIS A 235 -12.15 -35.89 -2.95
N TYR A 236 -11.85 -35.40 -4.14
CA TYR A 236 -11.72 -33.97 -4.37
C TYR A 236 -13.09 -33.26 -4.30
N PRO A 237 -13.31 -32.32 -3.37
CA PRO A 237 -14.62 -31.73 -3.15
C PRO A 237 -14.92 -30.63 -4.17
N SER A 238 -16.17 -30.52 -4.61
CA SER A 238 -16.59 -29.50 -5.59
C SER A 238 -16.54 -28.05 -5.09
N ARG A 239 -16.21 -27.84 -3.80
CA ARG A 239 -16.07 -26.51 -3.18
C ARG A 239 -14.67 -25.92 -3.34
N LEU A 240 -13.69 -26.74 -3.71
CA LEU A 240 -12.31 -26.33 -3.94
C LEU A 240 -12.07 -26.28 -5.45
N SER A 241 -11.46 -25.20 -5.93
CA SER A 241 -11.23 -25.02 -7.37
C SER A 241 -10.07 -25.89 -7.84
N LEU A 242 -10.24 -26.56 -8.98
CA LEU A 242 -9.19 -27.32 -9.66
C LEU A 242 -8.72 -26.54 -10.89
N ALA A 243 -7.43 -26.26 -10.98
CA ALA A 243 -6.83 -25.64 -12.16
C ALA A 243 -5.79 -26.58 -12.78
N TRP A 244 -5.69 -26.58 -14.11
CA TRP A 244 -4.78 -27.46 -14.83
C TRP A 244 -3.95 -26.67 -15.84
N VAL A 245 -2.65 -26.64 -15.65
CA VAL A 245 -1.69 -26.00 -16.56
C VAL A 245 -1.24 -27.03 -17.59
N GLU A 246 -1.62 -26.81 -18.84
CA GLU A 246 -1.29 -27.70 -19.95
C GLU A 246 -1.04 -26.88 -21.22
N LEU A 247 0.08 -27.15 -21.89
CA LEU A 247 0.45 -26.43 -23.12
C LEU A 247 -0.25 -27.02 -24.35
N SER A 248 -0.47 -28.34 -24.34
CA SER A 248 -1.08 -29.08 -25.45
C SER A 248 -2.58 -29.26 -25.25
N GLU A 249 -3.28 -29.82 -26.24
CA GLU A 249 -4.67 -30.26 -26.01
C GLU A 249 -4.70 -31.35 -24.90
N PRO A 250 -5.50 -31.16 -23.83
CA PRO A 250 -5.62 -32.14 -22.77
C PRO A 250 -6.12 -33.49 -23.27
N LYS A 251 -5.56 -34.58 -22.74
CA LYS A 251 -6.02 -35.94 -23.04
C LYS A 251 -7.44 -36.19 -22.53
N ALA A 252 -8.13 -37.17 -23.10
CA ALA A 252 -9.53 -37.46 -22.78
C ALA A 252 -9.76 -37.70 -21.28
N GLU A 253 -8.83 -38.38 -20.62
CA GLU A 253 -8.85 -38.67 -19.19
C GLU A 253 -8.77 -37.39 -18.34
N ALA A 254 -7.91 -36.44 -18.72
CA ALA A 254 -7.75 -35.17 -18.03
C ALA A 254 -9.00 -34.31 -18.21
N THR A 255 -9.53 -34.25 -19.44
CA THR A 255 -10.76 -33.53 -19.77
C THR A 255 -11.97 -34.09 -19.00
N GLN A 256 -12.09 -35.41 -18.90
CA GLN A 256 -13.15 -36.06 -18.11
C GLN A 256 -13.04 -35.70 -16.62
N LEU A 257 -11.83 -35.75 -16.06
CA LEU A 257 -11.61 -35.45 -14.64
C LEU A 257 -11.87 -33.96 -14.33
N ALA A 258 -11.37 -33.06 -15.17
CA ALA A 258 -11.63 -31.63 -15.06
C ALA A 258 -13.13 -31.33 -15.18
N THR A 259 -13.85 -31.95 -16.12
CA THR A 259 -15.31 -31.80 -16.26
C THR A 259 -16.04 -32.28 -14.99
N LEU A 260 -15.67 -33.46 -14.48
CA LEU A 260 -16.27 -34.05 -13.27
C LEU A 260 -16.10 -33.13 -12.04
N LYS A 261 -14.96 -32.44 -11.94
CA LYS A 261 -14.61 -31.59 -10.80
C LYS A 261 -14.75 -30.10 -11.05
N LYS A 262 -15.36 -29.71 -12.18
CA LYS A 262 -15.52 -28.30 -12.59
C LYS A 262 -14.18 -27.55 -12.61
N GLY A 263 -13.11 -28.23 -13.04
CA GLY A 263 -11.79 -27.64 -13.17
C GLY A 263 -11.64 -26.81 -14.44
N SER A 264 -10.73 -25.85 -14.40
CA SER A 264 -10.36 -25.01 -15.55
C SER A 264 -9.00 -25.42 -16.12
N PHE A 265 -8.83 -25.20 -17.42
CA PHE A 265 -7.55 -25.37 -18.10
C PHE A 265 -6.90 -24.01 -18.34
N LEU A 266 -5.64 -23.88 -17.97
CA LEU A 266 -4.77 -22.77 -18.31
C LEU A 266 -3.83 -23.23 -19.43
N HIS A 267 -4.09 -22.74 -20.65
CA HIS A 267 -3.35 -23.14 -21.85
C HIS A 267 -2.00 -22.44 -21.93
N SER A 268 -1.02 -22.92 -21.17
CA SER A 268 0.32 -22.34 -21.10
C SER A 268 1.36 -23.37 -20.66
N SER A 269 2.63 -23.04 -20.90
CA SER A 269 3.74 -23.79 -20.31
C SER A 269 3.80 -23.59 -18.80
N ALA A 270 4.29 -24.59 -18.06
CA ALA A 270 4.47 -24.46 -16.60
C ALA A 270 5.39 -23.28 -16.25
N ASP A 271 6.47 -23.07 -17.01
CA ASP A 271 7.42 -21.98 -16.78
C ASP A 271 6.75 -20.61 -16.87
N GLN A 272 5.94 -20.39 -17.91
CA GLN A 272 5.24 -19.12 -18.10
C GLN A 272 4.09 -18.96 -17.11
N ALA A 273 3.25 -19.99 -16.94
CA ALA A 273 2.09 -19.94 -16.05
C ALA A 273 2.49 -19.65 -14.59
N PHE A 274 3.45 -20.37 -14.03
CA PHE A 274 3.89 -20.13 -12.66
C PHE A 274 4.67 -18.83 -12.52
N GLY A 275 5.44 -18.42 -13.54
CA GLY A 275 6.11 -17.12 -13.58
C GLY A 275 5.11 -15.96 -13.46
N GLU A 276 4.12 -15.93 -14.33
CA GLU A 276 3.07 -14.89 -14.33
C GLU A 276 2.20 -14.95 -13.07
N LEU A 277 1.91 -16.14 -12.55
CA LEU A 277 1.16 -16.32 -11.31
C LEU A 277 1.93 -15.77 -10.09
N ALA A 278 3.23 -16.05 -10.00
CA ALA A 278 4.09 -15.50 -8.96
C ALA A 278 4.17 -13.97 -9.06
N ASP A 279 4.38 -13.43 -10.25
CA ASP A 279 4.46 -11.98 -10.47
C ASP A 279 3.11 -11.29 -10.15
N ALA A 280 1.98 -11.90 -10.51
CA ALA A 280 0.65 -11.37 -10.20
C ALA A 280 0.36 -11.38 -8.69
N VAL A 281 0.66 -12.46 -7.98
CA VAL A 281 0.48 -12.55 -6.53
C VAL A 281 1.40 -11.56 -5.80
N GLU A 282 2.66 -11.45 -6.22
CA GLU A 282 3.59 -10.46 -5.64
C GLU A 282 3.12 -9.02 -5.93
N ALA A 283 2.62 -8.73 -7.13
CA ALA A 283 2.06 -7.42 -7.46
C ALA A 283 0.83 -7.10 -6.61
N LEU A 284 -0.05 -8.08 -6.33
CA LEU A 284 -1.20 -7.94 -5.44
C LEU A 284 -0.75 -7.69 -3.99
N ALA A 285 0.23 -8.44 -3.49
CA ALA A 285 0.79 -8.26 -2.14
C ALA A 285 1.50 -6.90 -1.98
N MET A 286 2.30 -6.50 -2.97
CA MET A 286 2.92 -5.17 -3.01
C MET A 286 1.85 -4.07 -3.08
N ARG A 287 0.74 -4.29 -3.78
CA ARG A 287 -0.40 -3.38 -3.79
C ARG A 287 -1.08 -3.31 -2.44
N GLU A 288 -1.27 -4.40 -1.69
CA GLU A 288 -1.91 -4.39 -0.36
C GLU A 288 -1.10 -3.67 0.72
N THR A 289 0.24 -3.86 0.72
CA THR A 289 1.14 -3.00 1.52
C THR A 289 1.09 -1.52 1.11
N ARG A 290 0.40 -1.21 0.00
CA ARG A 290 0.24 0.11 -0.62
C ARG A 290 -1.23 0.52 -0.85
N HIS A 291 -2.25 -0.19 -0.30
CA HIS A 291 -3.69 0.08 -0.56
C HIS A 291 -4.57 0.21 0.70
N PRO A 292 -5.72 0.92 0.60
CA PRO A 292 -6.59 1.38 1.69
C PRO A 292 -7.21 0.33 2.61
N LEU A 293 -7.09 -0.98 2.34
CA LEU A 293 -7.72 -2.02 3.18
C LEU A 293 -7.04 -2.16 4.55
N ALA A 294 -5.70 -2.05 4.61
CA ALA A 294 -5.00 -2.01 5.89
C ALA A 294 -5.40 -0.74 6.67
N LEU A 295 -5.57 0.38 5.97
CA LEU A 295 -6.01 1.64 6.55
C LEU A 295 -7.46 1.56 7.06
N SER A 296 -8.40 1.08 6.24
CA SER A 296 -9.82 0.97 6.62
C SER A 296 -10.02 -0.04 7.75
N VAL A 297 -9.35 -1.20 7.70
CA VAL A 297 -9.38 -2.17 8.80
C VAL A 297 -8.77 -1.58 10.06
N ALA A 298 -7.67 -0.82 9.95
CA ALA A 298 -7.05 -0.16 11.09
C ALA A 298 -7.99 0.88 11.72
N VAL A 299 -8.61 1.72 10.89
CA VAL A 299 -9.58 2.76 11.29
C VAL A 299 -10.82 2.15 11.94
N GLU A 300 -11.45 1.15 11.32
CA GLU A 300 -12.66 0.54 11.86
C GLU A 300 -12.39 -0.23 13.15
N THR A 301 -11.22 -0.88 13.26
CA THR A 301 -10.78 -1.47 14.54
C THR A 301 -10.59 -0.40 15.61
N ALA A 302 -9.94 0.72 15.27
CA ALA A 302 -9.69 1.83 16.19
C ALA A 302 -11.00 2.45 16.70
N LYS A 303 -11.94 2.79 15.80
CA LYS A 303 -13.27 3.32 16.13
C LYS A 303 -14.02 2.36 17.06
N ARG A 304 -14.01 1.05 16.77
CA ARG A 304 -14.68 0.03 17.59
C ARG A 304 -14.09 -0.06 19.00
N GLU A 305 -12.76 0.00 19.14
CA GLU A 305 -12.12 -0.04 20.46
C GLU A 305 -12.37 1.22 21.28
N LEU A 306 -12.34 2.41 20.66
CA LEU A 306 -12.69 3.68 21.32
C LEU A 306 -14.14 3.68 21.82
N ALA A 307 -15.07 3.12 21.05
CA ALA A 307 -16.47 3.00 21.44
C ALA A 307 -16.70 2.05 22.64
N GLY A 308 -15.75 1.14 22.92
CA GLY A 308 -15.88 0.10 23.95
C GLY A 308 -15.83 0.59 25.40
N GLY A 309 -15.53 1.88 25.64
CA GLY A 309 -15.56 2.52 26.98
C GLY A 309 -14.50 2.02 27.99
N LYS A 310 -13.66 1.06 27.58
CA LYS A 310 -12.47 0.59 28.31
C LYS A 310 -11.21 1.20 27.67
N VAL A 311 -10.08 1.14 28.37
CA VAL A 311 -8.79 1.55 27.79
C VAL A 311 -8.53 0.73 26.52
N ALA A 312 -8.40 1.40 25.38
CA ALA A 312 -8.18 0.80 24.07
C ALA A 312 -6.73 0.33 23.91
N ILE A 313 -6.35 -0.73 24.62
CA ILE A 313 -4.97 -1.26 24.67
C ILE A 313 -4.52 -1.74 23.29
N GLY A 314 -5.39 -2.42 22.53
CA GLY A 314 -5.06 -2.90 21.19
C GLY A 314 -4.75 -1.75 20.23
N LEU A 315 -5.54 -0.68 20.28
CA LEU A 315 -5.30 0.55 19.54
C LEU A 315 -3.99 1.23 19.96
N HIS A 316 -3.74 1.35 21.27
CA HIS A 316 -2.48 1.92 21.78
C HIS A 316 -1.27 1.15 21.26
N ASP A 317 -1.29 -0.18 21.35
CA ASP A 317 -0.16 -1.03 20.94
C ASP A 317 0.02 -1.00 19.42
N ARG A 318 -1.07 -1.01 18.65
CA ARG A 318 -1.02 -0.86 17.18
C ARG A 318 -0.45 0.50 16.78
N LEU A 319 -0.90 1.59 17.41
CA LEU A 319 -0.36 2.92 17.19
C LEU A 319 1.14 2.95 17.48
N GLY A 320 1.56 2.39 18.63
CA GLY A 320 2.98 2.30 18.99
C GLY A 320 3.81 1.52 17.97
N GLN A 321 3.29 0.40 17.44
CA GLN A 321 3.95 -0.39 16.40
C GLN A 321 4.09 0.42 15.09
N GLU A 322 3.03 1.07 14.64
CA GLU A 322 3.04 1.87 13.41
C GLU A 322 3.93 3.11 13.51
N MET A 323 3.93 3.80 14.65
CA MET A 323 4.84 4.92 14.91
C MET A 323 6.29 4.46 14.99
N THR A 324 6.56 3.31 15.62
CA THR A 324 7.91 2.72 15.65
C THR A 324 8.40 2.35 14.25
N ARG A 325 7.53 1.75 13.43
CA ARG A 325 7.82 1.42 12.03
C ARG A 325 8.15 2.68 11.23
N LEU A 326 7.35 3.74 11.39
CA LEU A 326 7.58 5.02 10.73
C LEU A 326 8.91 5.67 11.18
N HIS A 327 9.18 5.70 12.49
CA HIS A 327 10.42 6.28 13.02
C HIS A 327 11.69 5.51 12.63
N ASN A 328 11.57 4.21 12.35
CA ASN A 328 12.68 3.34 11.96
C ASN A 328 12.84 3.18 10.45
N LEU A 329 12.16 4.00 9.62
CA LEU A 329 12.40 3.99 8.18
C LEU A 329 13.88 4.28 7.87
N ASP A 330 14.47 3.46 7.01
CA ASP A 330 15.86 3.61 6.56
C ASP A 330 16.13 5.02 5.98
N ASP A 331 15.12 5.58 5.31
CA ASP A 331 15.15 6.94 4.75
C ASP A 331 15.39 8.04 5.81
N PHE A 332 15.11 7.78 7.10
CA PHE A 332 15.35 8.71 8.22
C PHE A 332 16.71 8.53 8.90
N HIS A 333 17.42 7.44 8.59
CA HIS A 333 18.67 7.02 9.23
C HIS A 333 19.82 6.92 8.21
N LEU A 334 19.90 7.90 7.31
CA LEU A 334 20.92 7.93 6.28
C LEU A 334 22.34 8.12 6.87
N PRO A 335 23.36 7.44 6.31
CA PRO A 335 24.74 7.58 6.77
C PRO A 335 25.32 8.98 6.47
N ASN A 336 24.84 9.64 5.41
CA ASN A 336 25.11 11.05 5.13
C ASN A 336 23.97 11.65 4.29
N HIS A 337 23.82 12.97 4.32
CA HIS A 337 22.73 13.68 3.66
C HIS A 337 23.20 14.43 2.40
N ARG A 338 24.26 13.96 1.73
CA ARG A 338 24.88 14.69 0.61
C ARG A 338 24.18 14.47 -0.73
N SER A 339 23.63 13.28 -0.96
CA SER A 339 22.99 12.93 -2.22
C SER A 339 21.89 11.89 -2.03
N ALA A 340 20.75 12.10 -2.69
CA ALA A 340 19.64 11.17 -2.72
C ALA A 340 19.80 10.06 -3.78
N ALA A 341 20.77 10.19 -4.69
CA ALA A 341 20.88 9.34 -5.87
C ALA A 341 21.05 7.84 -5.53
N VAL A 342 21.80 7.54 -4.47
CA VAL A 342 22.06 6.16 -3.99
C VAL A 342 20.79 5.51 -3.42
N HIS A 343 19.77 6.30 -3.09
CA HIS A 343 18.51 5.86 -2.46
C HIS A 343 17.30 5.95 -3.40
N GLY A 344 17.55 5.98 -4.71
CA GLY A 344 16.51 6.10 -5.75
C GLY A 344 16.06 7.54 -6.04
N GLY A 345 16.75 8.55 -5.48
CA GLY A 345 16.43 9.96 -5.64
C GLY A 345 15.38 10.46 -4.64
N TYR A 346 15.35 11.78 -4.44
CA TYR A 346 14.43 12.42 -3.49
C TYR A 346 12.95 12.11 -3.76
N PRO A 347 12.45 12.11 -5.01
CA PRO A 347 11.05 11.76 -5.28
C PRO A 347 10.66 10.35 -4.81
N ALA A 348 11.54 9.35 -4.98
CA ALA A 348 11.28 8.00 -4.52
C ALA A 348 11.28 7.89 -2.98
N MET A 349 12.22 8.58 -2.33
CA MET A 349 12.26 8.67 -0.86
C MET A 349 11.00 9.35 -0.31
N PHE A 350 10.61 10.48 -0.92
CA PHE A 350 9.41 11.22 -0.60
C PHE A 350 8.14 10.35 -0.70
N ALA A 351 8.01 9.59 -1.79
CA ALA A 351 6.90 8.67 -2.00
C ALA A 351 6.87 7.55 -0.93
N ARG A 352 8.02 6.96 -0.58
CA ARG A 352 8.12 5.95 0.48
C ARG A 352 7.72 6.50 1.85
N VAL A 353 8.17 7.71 2.18
CA VAL A 353 7.84 8.36 3.46
C VAL A 353 6.36 8.70 3.55
N ARG A 354 5.76 9.23 2.47
CA ARG A 354 4.30 9.45 2.40
C ARG A 354 3.55 8.13 2.56
N GLU A 355 3.94 7.09 1.85
CA GLU A 355 3.24 5.81 1.93
C GLU A 355 3.32 5.21 3.35
N ALA A 356 4.50 5.23 3.95
CA ALA A 356 4.69 4.74 5.31
C ALA A 356 3.91 5.53 6.36
N SER A 357 3.61 6.81 6.12
CA SER A 357 2.85 7.66 7.06
C SER A 357 1.33 7.47 6.99
N ARG A 358 0.77 6.78 5.98
CA ARG A 358 -0.68 6.68 5.78
C ARG A 358 -1.44 6.08 6.97
N VAL A 359 -1.01 4.91 7.44
CA VAL A 359 -1.67 4.22 8.57
C VAL A 359 -1.50 4.99 9.89
N PRO A 360 -0.28 5.45 10.27
CA PRO A 360 -0.11 6.36 11.40
C PRO A 360 -1.02 7.59 11.33
N THR A 361 -1.11 8.22 10.16
CA THR A 361 -1.96 9.40 9.93
C THR A 361 -3.44 9.09 10.17
N ALA A 362 -3.92 7.95 9.66
CA ALA A 362 -5.30 7.54 9.83
C ALA A 362 -5.64 7.28 11.32
N LEU A 363 -4.77 6.55 12.03
CA LEU A 363 -4.93 6.29 13.46
C LEU A 363 -4.91 7.58 14.29
N VAL A 364 -3.96 8.48 14.01
CA VAL A 364 -3.86 9.79 14.66
C VAL A 364 -5.10 10.65 14.37
N ALA A 365 -5.60 10.67 13.13
CA ALA A 365 -6.82 11.40 12.79
C ALA A 365 -8.05 10.84 13.52
N THR A 366 -8.20 9.51 13.57
CA THR A 366 -9.26 8.85 14.33
C THR A 366 -9.18 9.18 15.82
N LEU A 367 -7.98 9.16 16.41
CA LEU A 367 -7.75 9.52 17.81
C LEU A 367 -8.00 11.02 18.07
N ALA A 368 -7.58 11.89 17.17
CA ALA A 368 -7.83 13.32 17.27
C ALA A 368 -9.32 13.65 17.23
N TYR A 369 -10.11 12.92 16.43
CA TYR A 369 -11.55 13.14 16.30
C TYR A 369 -12.38 12.48 17.40
N TRP A 370 -12.15 11.19 17.67
CA TRP A 370 -12.98 10.36 18.57
C TRP A 370 -12.36 10.12 19.96
N GLY A 371 -11.11 10.53 20.16
CA GLY A 371 -10.36 10.27 21.38
C GLY A 371 -10.62 11.27 22.52
N THR A 372 -9.71 11.25 23.48
CA THR A 372 -9.72 12.05 24.71
C THR A 372 -8.32 12.57 25.04
N ASP A 373 -8.20 13.47 26.02
CA ASP A 373 -6.91 13.99 26.49
C ASP A 373 -5.93 12.90 26.96
N VAL A 374 -6.43 11.72 27.32
CA VAL A 374 -5.58 10.55 27.66
C VAL A 374 -5.00 9.92 26.41
N THR A 375 -5.81 9.72 25.38
CA THR A 375 -5.39 9.07 24.14
C THR A 375 -4.54 9.99 23.28
N ASP A 376 -4.72 11.31 23.40
CA ASP A 376 -3.90 12.30 22.69
C ASP A 376 -2.42 12.22 23.10
N ARG A 377 -2.14 11.91 24.37
CA ARG A 377 -0.78 11.74 24.89
C ARG A 377 -0.03 10.55 24.30
N TRP A 378 -0.72 9.63 23.64
CA TRP A 378 -0.10 8.44 23.04
C TRP A 378 0.74 8.78 21.81
N TRP A 379 0.47 9.89 21.13
CA TRP A 379 1.09 10.22 19.84
C TRP A 379 1.60 11.66 19.71
N LEU A 380 1.18 12.58 20.59
CA LEU A 380 1.60 13.99 20.50
C LEU A 380 3.14 14.16 20.51
N ASP A 381 3.83 13.38 21.34
CA ASP A 381 5.30 13.41 21.42
C ASP A 381 5.95 12.92 20.11
N ASP A 382 5.36 11.95 19.42
CA ASP A 382 5.89 11.43 18.15
C ASP A 382 5.77 12.47 17.03
N VAL A 383 4.70 13.26 17.00
CA VAL A 383 4.59 14.41 16.08
C VAL A 383 5.72 15.41 16.34
N GLY A 384 6.04 15.68 17.60
CA GLY A 384 7.20 16.50 17.97
C GLY A 384 8.54 15.89 17.54
N ARG A 385 8.71 14.57 17.67
CA ARG A 385 9.91 13.84 17.23
C ARG A 385 10.11 13.89 15.72
N LEU A 386 9.02 13.81 14.95
CA LEU A 386 9.05 13.95 13.48
C LEU A 386 9.42 15.37 13.03
N ALA A 387 9.36 16.37 13.92
CA ALA A 387 9.81 17.74 13.64
C ALA A 387 11.33 17.96 13.85
N ILE A 388 12.08 16.96 14.33
CA ILE A 388 13.51 17.10 14.63
C ILE A 388 14.34 16.96 13.35
N THR A 389 15.07 18.00 12.94
CA THR A 389 16.00 17.91 11.79
C THR A 389 17.14 16.94 12.09
N ALA A 390 17.52 16.10 11.11
CA ALA A 390 18.65 15.19 11.25
C ALA A 390 19.96 15.96 11.50
N ARG A 391 20.87 15.38 12.29
CA ARG A 391 22.18 16.01 12.59
C ARG A 391 23.16 15.72 11.46
N GLY A 392 23.77 16.76 10.90
CA GLY A 392 24.84 16.63 9.91
C GLY A 392 24.83 17.76 8.87
N GLY A 393 25.83 17.73 7.98
CA GLY A 393 25.85 18.59 6.79
C GLY A 393 25.34 17.85 5.55
N GLY A 394 24.66 18.57 4.65
CA GLY A 394 24.09 17.99 3.44
C GLY A 394 22.99 18.84 2.82
N ALA A 395 22.17 18.23 1.97
CA ALA A 395 20.98 18.83 1.42
C ALA A 395 19.91 18.98 2.51
N THR A 396 19.37 20.19 2.68
CA THR A 396 18.31 20.49 3.65
C THR A 396 17.11 19.58 3.48
N SER A 397 16.68 19.31 2.24
CA SER A 397 15.56 18.42 1.94
C SER A 397 15.75 16.99 2.48
N LEU A 398 16.98 16.50 2.55
CA LEU A 398 17.28 15.19 3.13
C LEU A 398 17.33 15.24 4.66
N LEU A 399 17.89 16.32 5.23
CA LEU A 399 17.93 16.52 6.69
C LEU A 399 16.53 16.68 7.29
N GLU A 400 15.60 17.21 6.49
CA GLU A 400 14.22 17.52 6.85
C GLU A 400 13.22 16.51 6.31
N LEU A 401 13.66 15.41 5.71
CA LEU A 401 12.77 14.43 5.06
C LEU A 401 11.70 13.88 6.01
N ARG A 402 11.99 13.75 7.30
CA ARG A 402 11.00 13.32 8.31
C ARG A 402 9.91 14.35 8.60
N HIS A 403 10.16 15.63 8.30
CA HIS A 403 9.13 16.67 8.38
C HIS A 403 7.97 16.37 7.43
N VAL A 404 8.19 15.63 6.35
CA VAL A 404 7.12 15.19 5.44
C VAL A 404 6.07 14.38 6.19
N ALA A 405 6.49 13.34 6.92
CA ALA A 405 5.58 12.53 7.72
C ALA A 405 4.98 13.35 8.87
N GLY A 406 5.79 14.17 9.55
CA GLY A 406 5.34 15.04 10.63
C GLY A 406 4.25 16.03 10.20
N SER A 407 4.42 16.70 9.05
CA SER A 407 3.44 17.62 8.48
C SER A 407 2.13 16.93 8.14
N VAL A 408 2.17 15.73 7.54
CA VAL A 408 0.97 14.94 7.23
C VAL A 408 0.18 14.60 8.51
N LEU A 409 0.86 14.07 9.53
CA LEU A 409 0.23 13.73 10.81
C LEU A 409 -0.32 14.97 11.52
N PHE A 410 0.44 16.07 11.54
CA PHE A 410 0.04 17.33 12.16
C PHE A 410 -1.21 17.92 11.49
N LEU A 411 -1.24 17.97 10.15
CA LEU A 411 -2.38 18.46 9.39
C LEU A 411 -3.61 17.59 9.64
N ALA A 412 -3.47 16.26 9.52
CA ALA A 412 -4.58 15.34 9.74
C ALA A 412 -5.15 15.45 11.17
N ALA A 413 -4.28 15.51 12.19
CA ALA A 413 -4.68 15.72 13.58
C ALA A 413 -5.38 17.06 13.80
N GLY A 414 -4.83 18.13 13.22
CA GLY A 414 -5.36 19.48 13.35
C GLY A 414 -6.75 19.64 12.72
N VAL A 415 -6.91 19.15 11.49
CA VAL A 415 -8.20 19.17 10.77
C VAL A 415 -9.23 18.29 11.48
N ALA A 416 -8.84 17.09 11.93
CA ALA A 416 -9.71 16.21 12.72
C ALA A 416 -10.13 16.84 14.06
N ALA A 417 -9.23 17.56 14.73
CA ALA A 417 -9.53 18.27 15.98
C ALA A 417 -10.51 19.43 15.75
N VAL A 418 -10.39 20.16 14.64
CA VAL A 418 -11.35 21.22 14.26
C VAL A 418 -12.70 20.62 13.91
N ALA A 419 -12.73 19.55 13.11
CA ALA A 419 -13.95 18.87 12.71
C ALA A 419 -14.75 18.30 13.91
N SER A 420 -14.05 17.90 14.98
CA SER A 420 -14.64 17.43 16.24
C SER A 420 -14.76 18.53 17.32
N ARG A 421 -14.42 19.79 17.00
CA ARG A 421 -14.39 20.94 17.93
C ARG A 421 -13.52 20.73 19.18
N ARG A 422 -12.52 19.85 19.11
CA ARG A 422 -11.56 19.59 20.19
C ARG A 422 -10.44 20.64 20.20
N TYR A 423 -10.78 21.91 20.40
CA TYR A 423 -9.82 23.02 20.38
C TYR A 423 -8.76 22.95 21.51
N GLY A 424 -9.03 22.21 22.59
CA GLY A 424 -8.03 21.90 23.61
C GLY A 424 -6.87 21.06 23.07
N LEU A 425 -7.16 20.07 22.22
CA LEU A 425 -6.14 19.29 21.50
C LEU A 425 -5.40 20.17 20.49
N LEU A 426 -6.13 21.00 19.73
CA LEU A 426 -5.53 21.94 18.79
C LEU A 426 -4.51 22.88 19.48
N LYS A 427 -4.82 23.35 20.70
CA LYS A 427 -3.90 24.14 21.52
C LYS A 427 -2.63 23.36 21.86
N GLN A 428 -2.77 22.12 22.30
CA GLN A 428 -1.62 21.26 22.64
C GLN A 428 -0.74 21.03 21.42
N LEU A 429 -1.36 20.76 20.26
CA LEU A 429 -0.69 20.56 18.99
C LEU A 429 0.12 21.81 18.57
N PHE A 430 -0.45 23.01 18.70
CA PHE A 430 0.23 24.27 18.38
C PHE A 430 1.33 24.63 19.38
N ALA A 431 1.23 24.13 20.62
CA ALA A 431 2.22 24.35 21.67
C ALA A 431 3.40 23.38 21.62
N LEU A 432 3.34 22.30 20.81
CA LEU A 432 4.47 21.37 20.65
C LEU A 432 5.74 22.13 20.26
N GLN A 433 6.85 21.80 20.92
CA GLN A 433 8.16 22.43 20.72
C GLN A 433 9.18 21.43 20.21
N ARG A 434 10.17 21.93 19.48
CA ARG A 434 11.38 21.20 19.11
C ARG A 434 12.62 22.08 19.27
N PRO A 435 13.81 21.50 19.55
CA PRO A 435 15.05 22.27 19.59
C PRO A 435 15.39 22.85 18.20
N ASN A 436 15.55 24.16 18.08
CA ASN A 436 15.93 24.77 16.80
C ASN A 436 17.39 24.39 16.44
N PRO A 437 17.66 23.83 15.25
CA PRO A 437 19.02 23.38 14.89
C PRO A 437 20.00 24.55 14.64
N TYR A 438 19.50 25.76 14.42
CA TYR A 438 20.28 26.95 14.07
C TYR A 438 20.34 27.99 15.20
N GLN A 439 19.45 27.91 16.18
CA GLN A 439 19.32 28.87 17.27
C GLN A 439 19.36 28.14 18.61
N SER A 440 19.96 28.75 19.64
CA SER A 440 20.00 28.19 20.99
C SER A 440 18.68 28.38 21.75
N ARG A 441 17.54 28.11 21.10
CA ARG A 441 16.20 28.16 21.69
C ARG A 441 15.30 27.11 21.04
N ASP A 442 14.26 26.71 21.75
CA ASP A 442 13.22 25.89 21.17
C ASP A 442 12.35 26.73 20.22
N GLU A 443 11.73 26.06 19.25
CA GLU A 443 10.72 26.65 18.38
C GLU A 443 9.49 25.75 18.27
N THR A 444 8.35 26.35 17.93
CA THR A 444 7.11 25.61 17.81
C THR A 444 7.17 24.68 16.59
N VAL A 445 6.65 23.46 16.75
CA VAL A 445 6.47 22.50 15.66
C VAL A 445 5.58 23.08 14.55
N LEU A 446 4.62 23.92 14.93
CA LEU A 446 3.79 24.70 13.99
C LEU A 446 4.63 25.56 13.03
N ASN A 447 5.76 26.11 13.47
CA ASN A 447 6.67 26.86 12.60
C ASN A 447 7.51 25.97 11.68
N VAL A 448 7.64 24.67 11.98
CA VAL A 448 8.40 23.70 11.19
C VAL A 448 7.53 23.11 10.08
N PHE A 449 6.29 22.71 10.41
CA PHE A 449 5.34 22.12 9.47
C PHE A 449 4.56 23.17 8.68
N ARG A 450 5.29 24.12 8.07
CA ARG A 450 4.71 25.11 7.15
C ARG A 450 4.36 24.43 5.83
N SER A 451 3.20 24.77 5.25
CA SER A 451 2.69 24.05 4.08
C SER A 451 3.50 24.26 2.79
N VAL A 452 4.44 25.22 2.76
CA VAL A 452 5.23 25.56 1.57
C VAL A 452 6.70 25.19 1.71
N ASP A 453 7.27 25.25 2.91
CA ASP A 453 8.72 25.03 3.10
C ASP A 453 9.09 23.55 3.26
N ALA A 454 8.14 22.70 3.70
CA ALA A 454 8.39 21.27 3.91
C ALA A 454 8.44 20.44 2.61
N HIS A 455 8.02 21.02 1.48
CA HIS A 455 7.85 20.32 0.20
C HIS A 455 8.44 21.13 -0.97
N PRO A 456 9.77 21.12 -1.16
CA PRO A 456 10.43 21.87 -2.24
C PRO A 456 10.21 21.25 -3.64
N VAL A 457 9.20 20.40 -3.82
CA VAL A 457 8.81 19.86 -5.13
C VAL A 457 7.73 20.78 -5.69
N GLU A 458 7.86 21.20 -6.94
CA GLU A 458 6.81 21.93 -7.65
C GLU A 458 5.43 21.27 -7.44
N GLY A 459 4.42 22.02 -6.97
CA GLY A 459 3.05 21.53 -6.77
C GLY A 459 2.60 21.45 -5.31
N ALA A 460 2.31 22.60 -4.69
CA ALA A 460 1.64 22.68 -3.38
C ALA A 460 0.25 21.98 -3.35
N GLU A 461 -0.24 21.52 -4.50
CA GLU A 461 -1.42 20.64 -4.64
C GLU A 461 -1.25 19.24 -4.00
N ASP A 462 -0.06 18.82 -3.58
CA ASP A 462 0.17 17.41 -3.26
C ASP A 462 -0.21 16.98 -1.81
N LEU A 463 -0.38 17.90 -0.85
CA LEU A 463 -0.71 17.55 0.55
C LEU A 463 -2.22 17.40 0.82
N TYR A 464 -3.04 18.35 0.37
CA TYR A 464 -4.49 18.28 0.53
C TYR A 464 -5.03 17.01 -0.13
N HIS A 465 -4.67 16.77 -1.40
CA HIS A 465 -5.09 15.57 -2.13
C HIS A 465 -4.58 14.26 -1.52
N PHE A 466 -3.46 14.30 -0.78
CA PHE A 466 -2.95 13.13 -0.07
C PHE A 466 -3.72 12.81 1.21
N VAL A 467 -3.99 13.84 2.01
CA VAL A 467 -4.54 13.69 3.36
C VAL A 467 -6.06 13.57 3.32
N THR A 468 -6.74 14.25 2.39
CA THR A 468 -8.20 14.25 2.28
C THR A 468 -8.80 12.84 2.19
N PRO A 469 -8.32 11.92 1.33
CA PRO A 469 -8.84 10.55 1.29
C PRO A 469 -8.63 9.79 2.60
N ILE A 470 -7.52 10.04 3.30
CA ILE A 470 -7.23 9.42 4.61
C ILE A 470 -8.23 9.94 5.64
N LEU A 471 -8.50 11.24 5.67
CA LEU A 471 -9.45 11.85 6.60
C LEU A 471 -10.89 11.42 6.31
N GLN A 472 -11.31 11.35 5.04
CA GLN A 472 -12.65 10.85 4.68
C GLN A 472 -12.91 9.46 5.25
N GLU A 473 -11.96 8.54 5.08
CA GLU A 473 -12.03 7.18 5.64
C GLU A 473 -11.99 7.21 7.19
N SER A 474 -11.05 7.96 7.75
CA SER A 474 -10.77 7.96 9.21
C SER A 474 -11.89 8.60 10.02
N LEU A 475 -12.52 9.65 9.49
CA LEU A 475 -13.51 10.46 10.18
C LEU A 475 -14.94 10.04 9.84
N GLY A 476 -15.19 9.49 8.65
CA GLY A 476 -16.53 9.13 8.18
C GLY A 476 -17.45 10.33 7.97
N ILE A 477 -16.89 11.51 7.70
CA ILE A 477 -17.64 12.76 7.41
C ILE A 477 -17.66 13.03 5.91
N GLY A 478 -18.70 13.73 5.44
CA GLY A 478 -18.85 14.11 4.03
C GLY A 478 -17.79 15.10 3.57
N THR A 479 -17.58 15.18 2.25
CA THR A 479 -16.57 16.06 1.63
C THR A 479 -16.72 17.52 2.07
N ASP A 480 -17.93 18.09 2.01
CA ASP A 480 -18.15 19.51 2.37
C ASP A 480 -17.81 19.81 3.82
N ALA A 481 -18.16 18.90 4.74
CA ALA A 481 -17.85 19.07 6.17
C ALA A 481 -16.35 18.95 6.45
N LEU A 482 -15.64 18.07 5.73
CA LEU A 482 -14.20 17.96 5.81
C LEU A 482 -13.52 19.21 5.24
N ASP A 483 -14.04 19.71 4.14
CA ASP A 483 -13.54 20.90 3.47
C ASP A 483 -13.68 22.15 4.36
N ASP A 484 -14.87 22.36 4.94
CA ASP A 484 -15.12 23.39 5.94
C ASP A 484 -14.16 23.30 7.14
N ALA A 485 -13.91 22.07 7.64
CA ALA A 485 -12.99 21.84 8.75
C ALA A 485 -11.53 22.14 8.37
N TRP A 486 -11.13 21.80 7.14
CA TRP A 486 -9.80 22.09 6.62
C TRP A 486 -9.57 23.59 6.49
N GLN A 487 -10.49 24.30 5.84
CA GLN A 487 -10.41 25.76 5.70
C GLN A 487 -10.39 26.45 7.06
N THR A 488 -11.24 26.00 8.00
CA THR A 488 -11.29 26.53 9.37
C THR A 488 -9.97 26.31 10.11
N PHE A 489 -9.38 25.11 9.99
CA PHE A 489 -8.07 24.82 10.56
C PHE A 489 -6.99 25.75 9.99
N GLU A 490 -6.94 25.93 8.68
CA GLU A 490 -5.96 26.80 8.02
C GLU A 490 -6.11 28.27 8.46
N VAL A 491 -7.34 28.77 8.54
CA VAL A 491 -7.62 30.12 9.03
C VAL A 491 -7.17 30.30 10.49
N ILE A 492 -7.53 29.37 11.39
CA ILE A 492 -7.11 29.40 12.80
C ILE A 492 -5.59 29.35 12.91
N ARG A 493 -4.94 28.49 12.12
CA ARG A 493 -3.49 28.35 12.06
C ARG A 493 -2.82 29.66 11.69
N ASN A 494 -3.30 30.33 10.65
CA ASN A 494 -2.76 31.59 10.17
C ASN A 494 -2.98 32.74 11.15
N ALA A 495 -4.18 32.84 11.75
CA ALA A 495 -4.46 33.83 12.79
C ALA A 495 -3.57 33.62 14.03
N PHE A 496 -3.36 32.37 14.45
CA PHE A 496 -2.47 32.06 15.57
C PHE A 496 -1.01 32.44 15.27
N LEU A 497 -0.52 32.17 14.06
CA LEU A 497 0.83 32.58 13.64
C LEU A 497 0.98 34.11 13.60
N ILE A 498 -0.06 34.84 13.21
CA ILE A 498 -0.09 36.31 13.23
C ILE A 498 -0.08 36.82 14.68
N GLU A 499 -0.96 36.32 15.54
CA GLU A 499 -1.06 36.76 16.95
C GLU A 499 0.23 36.50 17.73
N THR A 500 0.92 35.40 17.43
CA THR A 500 2.17 35.02 18.09
C THR A 500 3.43 35.68 17.52
N ASP A 501 3.31 36.46 16.44
CA ASP A 501 4.43 37.25 15.92
C ASP A 501 4.81 38.36 16.90
N SER A 502 6.11 38.57 17.13
CA SER A 502 6.60 39.55 18.10
C SER A 502 6.15 40.99 17.80
N ARG A 503 5.85 41.29 16.53
CA ARG A 503 5.38 42.62 16.08
C ARG A 503 3.88 42.82 16.26
N PHE A 504 3.11 41.76 16.53
CA PHE A 504 1.66 41.82 16.59
C PHE A 504 1.15 42.79 17.67
N ASN A 505 1.73 42.76 18.87
CA ASN A 505 1.28 43.61 19.98
C ASN A 505 1.39 45.11 19.64
N GLU A 506 2.48 45.53 18.98
CA GLU A 506 2.65 46.92 18.54
C GLU A 506 1.55 47.33 17.55
N GLN A 507 1.24 46.48 16.57
CA GLN A 507 0.21 46.73 15.58
C GLN A 507 -1.20 46.71 16.18
N ARG A 508 -1.45 45.83 17.15
CA ARG A 508 -2.70 45.78 17.91
C ARG A 508 -2.91 47.06 18.71
N ASP A 509 -1.87 47.54 19.39
CA ASP A 509 -1.98 48.76 20.21
C ASP A 509 -2.24 49.99 19.31
N ALA A 510 -1.63 50.04 18.12
CA ALA A 510 -1.94 51.05 17.10
C ALA A 510 -3.42 50.97 16.65
N TYR A 511 -3.91 49.77 16.34
CA TYR A 511 -5.32 49.54 15.98
C TYR A 511 -6.28 49.99 17.10
N LEU A 512 -5.97 49.68 18.36
CA LEU A 512 -6.80 50.08 19.50
C LEU A 512 -6.89 51.60 19.63
N GLY A 513 -5.78 52.32 19.42
CA GLY A 513 -5.77 53.79 19.41
C GLY A 513 -6.66 54.39 18.32
N GLU A 514 -6.64 53.83 17.11
CA GLU A 514 -7.52 54.28 16.02
C GLU A 514 -8.99 53.86 16.24
N SER A 515 -9.23 52.70 16.86
CA SER A 515 -10.56 52.25 17.25
C SER A 515 -11.20 53.19 18.29
N GLU A 516 -10.41 53.69 19.24
CA GLU A 516 -10.86 54.72 20.18
C GLU A 516 -11.20 56.04 19.47
N ARG A 517 -10.32 56.52 18.59
CA ARG A 517 -10.60 57.71 17.75
C ARG A 517 -11.87 57.57 16.93
N TYR A 518 -12.10 56.40 16.34
CA TYR A 518 -13.30 56.11 15.58
C TYR A 518 -14.57 56.15 16.46
N ARG A 519 -14.50 55.58 17.67
CA ARG A 519 -15.60 55.60 18.65
C ARG A 519 -15.92 57.04 19.09
N ASP A 520 -14.89 57.83 19.39
CA ASP A 520 -15.05 59.24 19.76
C ASP A 520 -15.66 60.05 18.61
N ALA A 521 -15.26 59.78 17.36
CA ALA A 521 -15.85 60.40 16.17
C ALA A 521 -17.33 60.02 15.98
N ILE A 522 -17.74 58.78 16.28
CA ILE A 522 -19.16 58.37 16.26
C ILE A 522 -19.96 59.13 17.31
N VAL A 523 -19.44 59.25 18.54
CA VAL A 523 -20.13 59.98 19.62
C VAL A 523 -20.28 61.46 19.25
N SER A 524 -19.20 62.07 18.76
CA SER A 524 -19.22 63.47 18.29
C SER A 524 -20.20 63.66 17.14
N PHE A 525 -20.26 62.74 16.18
CA PHE A 525 -21.23 62.79 15.08
C PHE A 525 -22.67 62.73 15.59
N GLY A 526 -22.96 61.83 16.55
CA GLY A 526 -24.28 61.73 17.18
C GLY A 526 -24.71 63.03 17.88
N MET A 527 -23.77 63.70 18.56
CA MET A 527 -24.01 64.99 19.20
C MET A 527 -24.24 66.12 18.18
N SER A 528 -23.43 66.21 17.12
CA SER A 528 -23.62 67.21 16.06
C SER A 528 -24.97 67.08 15.36
N VAL A 529 -25.43 65.84 15.13
CA VAL A 529 -26.75 65.56 14.56
C VAL A 529 -27.88 65.94 15.52
N SER A 530 -27.72 65.74 16.84
CA SER A 530 -28.73 66.14 17.82
C SER A 530 -28.80 67.66 18.03
N ASP A 531 -27.67 68.36 17.89
CA ASP A 531 -27.57 69.81 18.11
C ASP A 531 -27.93 70.65 16.86
N GLY A 532 -28.15 70.01 15.71
CA GLY A 532 -28.57 70.66 14.47
C GLY A 532 -27.43 71.29 13.66
N ASP A 533 -26.17 70.97 13.98
CA ASP A 533 -24.98 71.41 13.27
C ASP A 533 -24.73 70.58 12.00
N GLU A 534 -24.09 71.17 10.98
CA GLU A 534 -23.63 70.42 9.80
C GLU A 534 -22.52 69.44 10.20
N PRO A 535 -22.73 68.10 10.10
CA PRO A 535 -21.83 67.11 10.67
C PRO A 535 -20.61 66.82 9.76
N SER A 536 -20.19 67.76 8.92
CA SER A 536 -19.18 67.53 7.87
C SER A 536 -17.81 67.13 8.44
N SER A 537 -17.34 67.82 9.48
CA SER A 537 -16.07 67.54 10.16
C SER A 537 -16.10 66.20 10.91
N ALA A 538 -17.20 65.89 11.60
CA ALA A 538 -17.38 64.62 12.31
C ALA A 538 -17.51 63.43 11.34
N THR A 539 -18.15 63.64 10.19
CA THR A 539 -18.24 62.64 9.11
C THR A 539 -16.86 62.35 8.52
N GLN A 540 -16.07 63.39 8.27
CA GLN A 540 -14.70 63.27 7.76
C GLN A 540 -13.79 62.56 8.78
N ALA A 541 -13.82 62.97 10.05
CA ALA A 541 -13.04 62.33 11.11
C ALA A 541 -13.39 60.84 11.28
N ARG A 542 -14.69 60.48 11.17
CA ARG A 542 -15.14 59.09 11.19
C ARG A 542 -14.60 58.30 10.00
N ALA A 543 -14.61 58.87 8.80
CA ALA A 543 -14.08 58.22 7.61
C ALA A 543 -12.55 58.05 7.67
N GLU A 544 -11.83 59.07 8.12
CA GLU A 544 -10.38 59.04 8.30
C GLU A 544 -9.94 57.99 9.34
N ALA A 545 -10.59 57.96 10.51
CA ALA A 545 -10.30 56.96 11.53
C ALA A 545 -10.61 55.54 11.05
N ARG A 546 -11.67 55.35 10.25
CA ARG A 546 -11.96 54.05 9.64
C ARG A 546 -10.88 53.61 8.66
N LEU A 547 -10.42 54.52 7.80
CA LEU A 547 -9.33 54.25 6.85
C LEU A 547 -8.03 53.87 7.57
N GLU A 548 -7.72 54.52 8.69
CA GLU A 548 -6.52 54.20 9.48
C GLU A 548 -6.65 52.86 10.23
N MET A 549 -7.85 52.52 10.73
CA MET A 549 -8.14 51.17 11.23
C MET A 549 -7.93 50.11 10.15
N ASP A 550 -8.44 50.33 8.93
CA ASP A 550 -8.25 49.38 7.82
C ASP A 550 -6.77 49.29 7.42
N ARG A 551 -6.01 50.41 7.50
CA ARG A 551 -4.55 50.43 7.29
C ARG A 551 -3.80 49.59 8.32
N THR A 552 -4.13 49.72 9.61
CA THR A 552 -3.49 48.94 10.69
C THR A 552 -3.81 47.45 10.58
N VAL A 553 -5.05 47.07 10.23
CA VAL A 553 -5.37 45.67 9.87
C VAL A 553 -4.52 45.21 8.68
N GLY A 554 -4.32 46.07 7.68
CA GLY A 554 -3.43 45.81 6.55
C GLY A 554 -1.95 45.63 6.93
N GLN A 555 -1.48 46.25 8.02
CA GLN A 555 -0.14 46.06 8.58
C GLN A 555 -0.05 44.74 9.36
N ILE A 556 -1.10 44.36 10.09
CA ILE A 556 -1.21 43.05 10.75
C ILE A 556 -1.20 41.93 9.71
N ALA A 557 -1.90 42.12 8.58
CA ALA A 557 -1.87 41.18 7.46
C ALA A 557 -0.44 40.94 6.91
N ASN A 558 0.48 41.90 7.02
CA ASN A 558 1.88 41.74 6.60
C ASN A 558 2.69 40.83 7.55
N LEU A 559 2.13 40.43 8.69
CA LEU A 559 2.73 39.44 9.58
C LEU A 559 2.51 38.00 9.08
N TYR A 560 1.57 37.81 8.14
CA TYR A 560 1.40 36.55 7.43
C TYR A 560 2.69 36.14 6.73
N ARG A 561 3.05 34.86 6.84
CA ARG A 561 4.34 34.33 6.37
C ARG A 561 4.28 33.73 4.97
N GLY A 562 3.20 33.99 4.23
CA GLY A 562 3.02 33.54 2.85
C GLY A 562 2.48 32.11 2.73
N GLY A 563 2.23 31.73 1.48
CA GLY A 563 1.82 30.38 1.08
C GLY A 563 0.42 30.28 0.50
N HIS A 564 0.11 29.07 0.03
CA HIS A 564 -1.06 28.73 -0.77
C HIS A 564 -1.86 27.61 -0.07
N PRO A 565 -2.48 27.88 1.10
CA PRO A 565 -3.25 26.87 1.81
C PRO A 565 -4.54 26.53 1.05
N HIS A 566 -5.12 25.37 1.33
CA HIS A 566 -6.44 25.03 0.81
C HIS A 566 -7.54 25.85 1.52
N VAL A 567 -7.77 27.06 1.02
CA VAL A 567 -8.75 28.03 1.51
C VAL A 567 -9.38 28.73 0.32
N LEU A 568 -10.71 28.80 0.30
CA LEU A 568 -11.44 29.59 -0.67
C LEU A 568 -11.44 31.05 -0.23
N VAL A 569 -11.11 31.95 -1.15
CA VAL A 569 -11.28 33.39 -0.95
C VAL A 569 -12.21 33.94 -2.01
N SER A 570 -13.03 34.91 -1.60
CA SER A 570 -14.03 35.54 -2.46
C SER A 570 -13.90 37.05 -2.43
N ASP A 571 -14.21 37.67 -3.57
CA ASP A 571 -14.36 39.10 -3.70
C ASP A 571 -15.72 39.52 -3.11
N LEU A 572 -15.66 40.01 -1.87
CA LEU A 572 -16.79 40.58 -1.16
C LEU A 572 -17.08 41.96 -1.76
N HIS A 573 -17.75 41.97 -2.92
CA HIS A 573 -18.08 43.14 -3.74
C HIS A 573 -18.24 44.44 -2.92
N GLY A 574 -17.32 45.39 -3.14
CA GLY A 574 -17.19 46.65 -2.39
C GLY A 574 -15.73 47.10 -2.28
N ASP A 575 -15.42 48.10 -1.44
CA ASP A 575 -14.05 48.61 -1.23
C ASP A 575 -13.10 47.62 -0.50
N ALA A 576 -13.60 46.44 -0.11
CA ALA A 576 -12.85 45.47 0.71
C ALA A 576 -11.91 44.57 -0.13
N GLY A 577 -12.27 44.24 -1.37
CA GLY A 577 -11.58 43.25 -2.20
C GLY A 577 -11.68 41.82 -1.67
N PHE A 578 -10.85 40.91 -2.21
CA PHE A 578 -10.81 39.50 -1.79
C PHE A 578 -10.60 39.32 -0.28
N ARG A 579 -11.36 38.40 0.33
CA ARG A 579 -11.29 38.00 1.75
C ARG A 579 -11.56 36.51 1.90
N SER A 580 -11.24 35.93 3.06
CA SER A 580 -11.62 34.55 3.38
C SER A 580 -12.97 34.55 4.10
N PRO A 581 -14.06 34.01 3.50
CA PRO A 581 -15.37 33.95 4.14
C PRO A 581 -15.34 33.22 5.50
N VAL A 582 -14.51 32.19 5.60
CA VAL A 582 -14.31 31.42 6.84
C VAL A 582 -13.68 32.29 7.93
N ALA A 583 -12.67 33.11 7.59
CA ALA A 583 -12.04 34.02 8.54
C ALA A 583 -12.98 35.15 8.99
N GLU A 584 -13.73 35.75 8.07
CA GLU A 584 -14.72 36.79 8.40
C GLU A 584 -15.81 36.24 9.33
N ARG A 585 -16.35 35.05 9.02
CA ARG A 585 -17.36 34.39 9.86
C ARG A 585 -16.83 34.09 11.25
N LEU A 586 -15.63 33.49 11.36
CA LEU A 586 -15.04 33.15 12.65
C LEU A 586 -14.70 34.40 13.47
N ALA A 587 -14.25 35.49 12.82
CA ALA A 587 -14.00 36.77 13.48
C ALA A 587 -15.28 37.38 14.04
N ALA A 588 -16.36 37.39 13.25
CA ALA A 588 -17.67 37.88 13.66
C ALA A 588 -18.27 37.06 14.81
N ASP A 589 -18.18 35.72 14.74
CA ASP A 589 -18.66 34.83 15.80
C ASP A 589 -17.90 35.06 17.11
N LEU A 590 -16.58 35.22 17.05
CA LEU A 590 -15.74 35.50 18.21
C LEU A 590 -16.01 36.89 18.81
N GLU A 591 -16.23 37.89 17.97
CA GLU A 591 -16.60 39.25 18.41
C GLU A 591 -17.97 39.24 19.11
N ALA A 592 -18.96 38.55 18.53
CA ALA A 592 -20.31 38.47 19.07
C ALA A 592 -20.38 37.68 20.38
N GLN A 593 -19.68 36.55 20.47
CA GLN A 593 -19.76 35.65 21.62
C GLN A 593 -18.75 36.00 22.73
N GLY A 594 -17.62 36.62 22.37
CA GLY A 594 -16.55 36.98 23.31
C GLY A 594 -16.11 35.80 24.17
N LYS A 595 -16.27 35.91 25.49
CA LYS A 595 -15.88 34.85 26.45
C LYS A 595 -16.71 33.56 26.33
N ALA A 596 -17.90 33.63 25.72
CA ALA A 596 -18.76 32.46 25.52
C ALA A 596 -18.32 31.59 24.33
N HIS A 597 -17.45 32.12 23.44
CA HIS A 597 -17.00 31.39 22.26
C HIS A 597 -16.23 30.12 22.63
N GLU A 598 -16.44 29.03 21.88
CA GLU A 598 -15.86 27.71 22.16
C GLU A 598 -14.32 27.74 22.22
N LEU A 599 -13.67 28.45 21.28
CA LEU A 599 -12.21 28.67 21.29
C LEU A 599 -11.70 29.29 22.60
N VAL A 600 -12.51 30.12 23.27
CA VAL A 600 -12.15 30.78 24.52
C VAL A 600 -12.43 29.88 25.71
N GLN A 601 -13.58 29.19 25.72
CA GLN A 601 -13.96 28.22 26.75
C GLN A 601 -12.96 27.06 26.87
N CYS A 602 -12.45 26.57 25.73
CA CYS A 602 -11.40 25.55 25.69
C CYS A 602 -9.99 26.10 25.99
N GLY A 603 -9.87 27.41 26.22
CA GLY A 603 -8.61 28.09 26.52
C GLY A 603 -7.62 28.18 25.36
N PHE A 604 -8.06 27.96 24.11
CA PHE A 604 -7.24 28.15 22.92
C PHE A 604 -6.96 29.64 22.70
N VAL A 605 -8.00 30.47 22.72
CA VAL A 605 -7.90 31.94 22.67
C VAL A 605 -7.88 32.51 24.08
N ALA A 606 -6.83 33.28 24.40
CA ALA A 606 -6.72 33.97 25.69
C ALA A 606 -7.49 35.30 25.72
N ILE A 607 -7.39 36.10 24.64
CA ILE A 607 -8.01 37.43 24.54
C ILE A 607 -8.84 37.46 23.24
N PRO A 608 -10.19 37.42 23.33
CA PRO A 608 -11.06 37.34 22.14
C PRO A 608 -10.80 38.45 21.11
N SER A 609 -10.72 39.71 21.56
CA SER A 609 -10.49 40.86 20.68
C SER A 609 -9.14 40.82 19.97
N SER A 610 -8.11 40.28 20.62
CA SER A 610 -6.77 40.09 20.05
C SER A 610 -6.83 39.08 18.90
N PHE A 611 -7.47 37.93 19.14
CA PHE A 611 -7.57 36.89 18.13
C PHE A 611 -8.54 37.26 16.99
N THR A 612 -9.62 38.01 17.27
CA THR A 612 -10.49 38.60 16.23
C THR A 612 -9.67 39.49 15.28
N LEU A 613 -8.79 40.34 15.83
CA LEU A 613 -7.93 41.19 15.01
C LEU A 613 -6.92 40.37 14.18
N ALA A 614 -6.39 39.29 14.76
CA ALA A 614 -5.52 38.36 14.03
C ALA A 614 -6.27 37.63 12.89
N LEU A 615 -7.53 37.24 13.11
CA LEU A 615 -8.40 36.65 12.08
C LEU A 615 -8.69 37.64 10.94
N GLN A 616 -8.97 38.91 11.25
CA GLN A 616 -9.11 39.96 10.26
C GLN A 616 -7.83 40.16 9.43
N GLY A 617 -6.67 40.18 10.11
CA GLY A 617 -5.36 40.20 9.45
C GLY A 617 -5.13 39.00 8.54
N ALA A 618 -5.48 37.79 8.99
CA ALA A 618 -5.40 36.57 8.19
C ALA A 618 -6.33 36.65 6.95
N SER A 619 -7.57 37.11 7.12
CA SER A 619 -8.53 37.29 6.03
C SER A 619 -8.00 38.23 4.94
N VAL A 620 -7.43 39.37 5.34
CA VAL A 620 -6.81 40.34 4.41
C VAL A 620 -5.59 39.73 3.71
N ALA A 621 -4.73 38.99 4.43
CA ALA A 621 -3.53 38.39 3.86
C ALA A 621 -3.85 37.28 2.83
N LEU A 622 -4.77 36.39 3.17
CA LEU A 622 -5.29 35.34 2.29
C LEU A 622 -5.98 35.97 1.07
N GLY A 623 -6.78 37.02 1.30
CA GLY A 623 -7.43 37.78 0.25
C GLY A 623 -6.47 38.44 -0.74
N ARG A 624 -5.40 39.09 -0.24
CA ARG A 624 -4.33 39.65 -1.08
C ARG A 624 -3.66 38.57 -1.95
N THR A 625 -3.44 37.38 -1.37
CA THR A 625 -2.86 36.24 -2.09
C THR A 625 -3.80 35.78 -3.22
N GLY A 626 -5.10 35.68 -2.95
CA GLY A 626 -6.09 35.31 -3.98
C GLY A 626 -6.21 36.35 -5.08
N ASN A 627 -6.25 37.63 -4.73
CA ASN A 627 -6.22 38.72 -5.71
C ASN A 627 -4.98 38.62 -6.60
N ASP A 628 -3.80 38.45 -6.03
CA ASP A 628 -2.55 38.27 -6.78
C ASP A 628 -2.60 37.05 -7.72
N LEU A 629 -3.16 35.93 -7.27
CA LEU A 629 -3.33 34.73 -8.09
C LEU A 629 -4.28 34.99 -9.26
N THR A 630 -5.43 35.62 -8.99
CA THR A 630 -6.43 35.99 -10.00
C THR A 630 -5.82 36.84 -11.13
N TRP A 631 -4.98 37.82 -10.79
CA TRP A 631 -4.34 38.68 -11.79
C TRP A 631 -3.14 38.04 -12.50
N LYS A 632 -2.54 36.98 -11.94
CA LYS A 632 -1.42 36.23 -12.54
C LYS A 632 -1.86 35.09 -13.47
N ARG A 633 -3.17 34.81 -13.59
CA ARG A 633 -3.68 33.73 -14.45
C ARG A 633 -3.36 34.00 -15.93
N PRO A 634 -2.73 33.05 -16.65
CA PRO A 634 -2.33 33.27 -18.04
C PRO A 634 -3.55 33.32 -18.98
N GLY A 635 -3.85 34.49 -19.53
CA GLY A 635 -4.52 34.69 -20.84
C GLY A 635 -5.92 34.09 -21.08
N GLN A 636 -6.54 33.40 -20.12
CA GLN A 636 -7.82 32.71 -20.27
C GLN A 636 -9.06 33.60 -20.02
N HIS A 637 -8.95 34.92 -20.15
CA HIS A 637 -10.10 35.80 -19.94
C HIS A 637 -10.63 36.40 -21.24
N SER A 638 -11.85 35.99 -21.56
CA SER A 638 -12.88 36.73 -22.29
C SER A 638 -13.40 37.97 -21.53
N GLY A 639 -12.63 38.51 -20.58
CA GLY A 639 -12.95 39.73 -19.83
C GLY A 639 -13.66 39.56 -18.48
N VAL A 640 -13.86 38.34 -17.96
CA VAL A 640 -14.50 38.10 -16.64
C VAL A 640 -13.44 37.77 -15.59
N ILE A 641 -13.33 38.60 -14.56
CA ILE A 641 -12.49 38.35 -13.37
C ILE A 641 -13.28 37.44 -12.43
N PRO A 642 -12.75 36.27 -12.02
CA PRO A 642 -13.39 35.40 -11.05
C PRO A 642 -13.70 36.13 -9.74
N SER A 643 -14.89 35.91 -9.18
CA SER A 643 -15.25 36.42 -7.85
C SER A 643 -14.79 35.49 -6.71
N GLU A 644 -14.34 34.27 -7.01
CA GLU A 644 -13.89 33.29 -6.03
C GLU A 644 -12.72 32.49 -6.57
N ILE A 645 -11.74 32.16 -5.72
CA ILE A 645 -10.56 31.40 -6.11
C ILE A 645 -10.02 30.58 -4.94
N TRP A 646 -9.59 29.36 -5.22
CA TRP A 646 -8.85 28.50 -4.30
C TRP A 646 -7.37 28.88 -4.29
N LEU A 647 -6.80 29.11 -3.11
CA LEU A 647 -5.43 29.62 -3.01
C LEU A 647 -4.35 28.58 -3.37
N ASP A 648 -4.64 27.30 -3.23
CA ASP A 648 -3.73 26.17 -3.48
C ASP A 648 -3.63 25.78 -4.97
N SER A 649 -4.76 25.74 -5.67
CA SER A 649 -4.84 25.40 -7.11
C SER A 649 -4.85 26.62 -8.03
N ALA A 650 -5.17 27.81 -7.50
CA ALA A 650 -5.46 29.02 -8.27
C ALA A 650 -6.61 28.84 -9.30
N LEU A 651 -7.53 27.90 -9.03
CA LEU A 651 -8.72 27.63 -9.82
C LEU A 651 -9.98 28.15 -9.11
N THR A 652 -11.04 28.42 -9.87
CA THR A 652 -12.38 28.68 -9.33
C THR A 652 -13.06 27.37 -8.92
N PRO A 653 -14.07 27.42 -8.03
CA PRO A 653 -14.89 26.24 -7.74
C PRO A 653 -15.48 25.56 -9.00
N GLU A 654 -15.95 26.36 -9.97
CA GLU A 654 -16.50 25.87 -11.24
C GLU A 654 -15.44 25.13 -12.08
N GLU A 655 -14.21 25.64 -12.14
CA GLU A 655 -13.11 25.02 -12.88
C GLU A 655 -12.68 23.69 -12.24
N ILE A 656 -12.66 23.60 -10.91
CA ILE A 656 -12.41 22.35 -10.20
C ILE A 656 -13.50 21.33 -10.53
N GLU A 657 -14.78 21.71 -10.47
CA GLU A 657 -15.88 20.80 -10.84
C GLU A 657 -15.79 20.30 -12.28
N LEU A 658 -15.43 21.19 -13.23
CA LEU A 658 -15.25 20.83 -14.64
C LEU A 658 -14.08 19.85 -14.81
N SER A 659 -12.94 20.13 -14.17
CA SER A 659 -11.76 19.25 -14.24
C SER A 659 -12.04 17.84 -13.69
N GLN A 660 -12.87 17.73 -12.65
CA GLN A 660 -13.26 16.44 -12.07
C GLN A 660 -14.28 15.68 -12.93
N ARG A 661 -15.08 16.38 -13.74
CA ARG A 661 -16.02 15.76 -14.70
C ARG A 661 -15.30 15.23 -15.94
N ASP A 662 -14.30 15.94 -16.43
CA ASP A 662 -13.52 15.53 -17.61
C ASP A 662 -12.56 14.36 -17.31
N ALA A 663 -12.24 14.12 -16.04
CA ALA A 663 -11.41 13.01 -15.57
C ALA A 663 -12.19 11.72 -15.24
N ARG A 664 -13.53 11.73 -15.29
CA ARG A 664 -14.41 10.57 -15.08
C ARG A 664 -14.94 10.06 -16.42
#